data_AF-A0A8S0ZI34-F1
#
_entry.id   AF-A0A8S0ZI34-F1
#
_cell.length_a   1.000
_cell.length_b   1.000
_cell.length_c   1.000
_cell.angle_alpha   90.00
_cell.angle_beta   90.00
_cell.angle_gamma   90.00
#
_symmetry.space_group_name_H-M   'P 1'
#
loop_
_entity.id
_entity.type
_entity.pdbx_description
1 polymer ?
#
loop_
_entity_poly.entity_id
_entity_poly.type
_entity_poly.pdbx_seq_one_letter_code
_entity_poly.pdbx_strand_id
1 'polypeptide(L)'
;MSARAVLVLFFYLQNVLAQGTGSGTDGNLRLCVIEGRGTYKRAAMYCPVLDSEKSGVECVLGTDRLDCLRRISKGTVDFGVFSPEDLIAAQWANIDVLVTNELRLRDRPFARNIVAVVNKRILPEGSTTLHAVLQNSTLCHPGESMDELRPLSETLSGYLETLVLERSCDPTLSNTENKLKSLAGFYGKACKAGPWVPDKERDAELKRAFPSLCAACKFRACSKADPYYGDTGALNCLLEGAGDVTWGEAADVATYLKGHQNFVYLCRDGTWKGMDEEPCVWLKRPWNVIVAKRKASEAVSQLTKSLTNSTFTVDVHWRGALLALLESSRGLSEPLQPTTTAFDYLAKAEGFREAYSQTGCDPPRHINFCTTSILERYKCEWLSEGGAVYGIVPSLQCVLKNNTEECLRSVAYGESDAAVGDSDHLITAPSLSLQPLLHEITQIVQKTNTVLAYVKKDAKITKMSDLRGKRAAFPRYDGASWHSVLRYITKHEKISCKDYVDNYFKEICAPGLEGKNCYEAGEREALKSLIENKSDVAFVSMNTYHAYEESKSMKNIVPVCPEDNKQFCFISWSNLGHIFTAKNLTDVRKHEIVNVFMKLDQIFGKNPPFHSPMFSMYGNHLKMSAADLKNFLNALDTVKKDFICGVCEKTCKEPVVLKKCFHWICAEHKNLKQCPNCHIPLDDAETFVDDKIARCIESTTELDLIFEKLRPKELIKASTKSTKKTDEVTNKRAKPIEKPIKNSGKKPLSDKTNSRPELSETLNSNVSSIVKSNEKRNTKGETALHLACRLGKIDQIKELLAAGANTNTKDNAGWTPLHEVVQNGQLDLVQLLLQYNTLINVPGQGNETPLHEAVRYKHVEIAEVLVKHGADINIRNCKGETPYQLASSEMKNILLAAAENVLQTQGVNVSSLAALYEGLAFDDIHIYCVSQYRTVHNKVKTIAKHHNNVFIEAKLTKKVTHMVVDSDKDVCESSLDVLQGIVTSIWIISSEWITNSTEDKLEPFNAYEITGVGAKFNKGPKNSRYNKYKQLPGIFNGCHFYLHNFNTKYEVSKSLVLNKTILTKLITDAGGIVLRRVPNPELIPESEKLVPYHAKKDSKLYNCSHYIIFKDMYEPMYNMQHLKALPIGWLIECIEKYELCEPW
;
A
#
# COMPACT_ATOMS: atom_id res chain seq x y z
N MET A 1 26.73 -39.77 37.42
CA MET A 1 26.56 -38.30 37.40
C MET A 1 25.37 -37.96 38.30
N SER A 2 25.37 -36.81 39.00
CA SER A 2 24.32 -36.50 39.99
C SER A 2 23.06 -35.89 39.34
N ALA A 3 21.91 -36.03 40.00
CA ALA A 3 20.65 -35.44 39.53
C ALA A 3 20.71 -33.91 39.39
N ARG A 4 21.54 -33.22 40.19
CA ARG A 4 21.83 -31.78 40.02
C ARG A 4 22.49 -31.47 38.68
N ALA A 5 23.41 -32.30 38.20
CA ALA A 5 24.02 -32.12 36.88
C ALA A 5 22.99 -32.32 35.75
N VAL A 6 22.08 -33.29 35.89
CA VAL A 6 20.99 -33.52 34.92
C VAL A 6 20.01 -32.34 34.90
N LEU A 7 19.63 -31.81 36.07
CA LEU A 7 18.78 -30.60 36.16
C LEU A 7 19.46 -29.36 35.56
N VAL A 8 20.75 -29.13 35.84
CA VAL A 8 21.51 -28.01 35.25
C VAL A 8 21.64 -28.17 33.73
N LEU A 9 21.86 -29.39 33.22
CA LEU A 9 21.80 -29.64 31.76
C LEU A 9 20.41 -29.40 31.18
N PHE A 10 19.32 -29.77 31.88
CA PHE A 10 17.95 -29.50 31.43
C PHE A 10 17.64 -28.01 31.36
N PHE A 11 18.05 -27.24 32.38
CA PHE A 11 17.94 -25.78 32.36
C PHE A 11 18.82 -25.13 31.29
N TYR A 12 20.01 -25.66 30.99
CA TYR A 12 20.80 -25.19 29.84
C TYR A 12 20.12 -25.53 28.50
N LEU A 13 19.64 -26.77 28.33
CA LEU A 13 19.00 -27.22 27.08
C LEU A 13 17.71 -26.47 26.74
N GLN A 14 16.93 -26.03 27.74
CA GLN A 14 15.77 -25.17 27.49
C GLN A 14 16.16 -23.74 27.07
N ASN A 15 17.28 -23.19 27.57
CA ASN A 15 17.76 -21.87 27.14
C ASN A 15 18.40 -21.92 25.73
N VAL A 16 19.04 -23.03 25.37
CA VAL A 16 19.69 -23.21 24.05
C VAL A 16 18.69 -23.25 22.88
N LEU A 17 17.41 -23.59 23.11
CA LEU A 17 16.39 -23.63 22.04
C LEU A 17 15.96 -22.24 21.52
N ALA A 18 16.23 -21.15 22.24
CA ALA A 18 15.96 -19.79 21.78
C ALA A 18 17.15 -19.15 21.05
N GLN A 19 18.38 -19.49 21.45
CA GLN A 19 19.61 -18.85 21.00
C GLN A 19 19.90 -19.14 19.52
N GLY A 20 19.81 -18.11 18.67
CA GLY A 20 20.14 -18.17 17.25
C GLY A 20 18.95 -18.03 16.28
N THR A 21 17.73 -17.79 16.77
CA THR A 21 16.56 -17.51 15.91
C THR A 21 16.08 -16.06 15.96
N GLY A 22 16.34 -15.34 17.06
CA GLY A 22 16.08 -13.92 17.17
C GLY A 22 17.07 -13.07 16.40
N SER A 23 16.67 -11.86 16.03
CA SER A 23 17.46 -10.93 15.21
C SER A 23 18.17 -9.84 16.02
N GLY A 24 18.15 -9.95 17.35
CA GLY A 24 18.85 -9.07 18.30
C GLY A 24 20.30 -9.48 18.59
N THR A 25 20.86 -8.87 19.63
CA THR A 25 22.17 -9.21 20.18
C THR A 25 22.21 -10.65 20.69
N ASP A 26 23.34 -11.35 20.50
CA ASP A 26 23.57 -12.75 20.89
C ASP A 26 22.48 -13.76 20.46
N GLY A 27 21.63 -13.41 19.48
CA GLY A 27 20.51 -14.21 19.00
C GLY A 27 19.20 -14.03 19.78
N ASN A 28 19.10 -13.00 20.63
CA ASN A 28 17.91 -12.64 21.41
C ASN A 28 16.72 -12.23 20.51
N LEU A 29 15.50 -12.49 20.99
CA LEU A 29 14.26 -12.10 20.31
C LEU A 29 13.93 -10.63 20.58
N ARG A 30 13.73 -9.85 19.52
CA ARG A 30 13.37 -8.42 19.62
C ARG A 30 11.87 -8.21 19.79
N LEU A 31 11.45 -7.78 20.97
CA LEU A 31 10.07 -7.40 21.28
C LEU A 31 9.87 -5.90 20.98
N CYS A 32 8.90 -5.55 20.15
CA CYS A 32 8.44 -4.16 20.06
C CYS A 32 7.63 -3.78 21.30
N VAL A 33 7.98 -2.67 21.92
CA VAL A 33 7.22 -2.08 23.02
C VAL A 33 6.89 -0.62 22.67
N ILE A 34 5.66 -0.21 22.96
CA ILE A 34 5.20 1.18 22.80
C ILE A 34 5.02 1.72 24.22
N GLU A 35 5.55 2.91 24.50
CA GLU A 35 5.46 3.45 25.85
C GLU A 35 4.05 3.98 26.14
N GLY A 36 3.42 3.41 27.17
CA GLY A 36 2.07 3.76 27.59
C GLY A 36 2.00 5.05 28.41
N ARG A 37 0.77 5.42 28.78
CA ARG A 37 0.46 6.73 29.40
C ARG A 37 0.25 6.65 30.90
N GLY A 38 0.65 7.72 31.61
CA GLY A 38 0.46 7.82 33.07
C GLY A 38 1.17 6.71 33.83
N THR A 39 0.40 5.92 34.59
CA THR A 39 0.87 4.72 35.31
C THR A 39 1.18 3.53 34.40
N TYR A 40 0.78 3.55 33.12
CA TYR A 40 0.99 2.46 32.17
C TYR A 40 2.32 2.56 31.41
N LYS A 41 3.33 3.23 31.98
CA LYS A 41 4.70 3.29 31.43
C LYS A 41 5.45 1.97 31.63
N ARG A 42 5.02 0.96 30.88
CA ARG A 42 5.52 -0.42 31.00
C ARG A 42 6.94 -0.58 30.48
N ALA A 43 7.35 0.18 29.46
CA ALA A 43 8.67 -0.02 28.85
C ALA A 43 9.78 0.40 29.83
N ALA A 44 9.69 1.62 30.38
CA ALA A 44 10.61 2.11 31.40
C ALA A 44 10.64 1.28 32.70
N MET A 45 9.57 0.54 33.01
CA MET A 45 9.47 -0.30 34.21
C MET A 45 10.02 -1.72 34.01
N TYR A 46 9.70 -2.37 32.89
CA TYR A 46 9.89 -3.81 32.72
C TYR A 46 11.00 -4.20 31.74
N CYS A 47 11.36 -3.34 30.77
CA CYS A 47 12.48 -3.64 29.87
C CYS A 47 13.83 -3.79 30.60
N PRO A 48 14.19 -2.93 31.59
CA PRO A 48 15.43 -3.11 32.36
C PRO A 48 15.51 -4.44 33.14
N VAL A 49 14.36 -5.07 33.43
CA VAL A 49 14.30 -6.40 34.07
C VAL A 49 14.67 -7.50 33.05
N LEU A 50 14.14 -7.41 31.82
CA LEU A 50 14.44 -8.36 30.75
C LEU A 50 15.94 -8.39 30.42
N ASP A 51 16.56 -7.20 30.41
CA ASP A 51 17.99 -7.02 30.16
C ASP A 51 18.84 -7.54 31.33
N SER A 52 18.48 -7.20 32.58
CA SER A 52 19.28 -7.52 33.77
C SER A 52 19.31 -9.01 34.10
N GLU A 53 18.19 -9.72 33.90
CA GLU A 53 18.09 -11.17 34.11
C GLU A 53 18.50 -12.00 32.87
N LYS A 54 18.89 -11.36 31.77
CA LYS A 54 19.25 -12.01 30.48
C LYS A 54 18.15 -12.94 29.95
N SER A 55 16.94 -12.41 29.85
CA SER A 55 15.70 -13.15 29.52
C SER A 55 15.65 -13.85 28.15
N GLY A 56 16.61 -13.61 27.26
CA GLY A 56 16.55 -14.01 25.84
C GLY A 56 15.69 -13.08 24.96
N VAL A 57 15.14 -12.01 25.54
CA VAL A 57 14.32 -10.99 24.87
C VAL A 57 14.95 -9.62 25.08
N GLU A 58 15.11 -8.83 24.02
CA GLU A 58 15.54 -7.42 24.10
C GLU A 58 14.40 -6.48 23.65
N CYS A 59 14.22 -5.37 24.36
CA CYS A 59 13.17 -4.39 24.06
C CYS A 59 13.57 -3.42 22.95
N VAL A 60 12.68 -3.20 21.97
CA VAL A 60 12.80 -2.15 20.96
C VAL A 60 11.62 -1.18 21.08
N LEU A 61 11.91 0.10 21.34
CA LEU A 61 10.88 1.13 21.43
C LEU A 61 10.35 1.53 20.03
N GLY A 62 9.05 1.36 19.81
CA GLY A 62 8.31 1.86 18.65
C GLY A 62 7.57 3.18 18.95
N THR A 63 7.22 3.95 17.92
CA THR A 63 6.41 5.18 18.08
C THR A 63 4.92 4.90 18.26
N ASP A 64 4.44 3.81 17.69
CA ASP A 64 3.04 3.38 17.61
C ASP A 64 2.93 1.92 17.09
N ARG A 65 1.73 1.31 17.13
CA ARG A 65 1.54 -0.09 16.69
C ARG A 65 1.92 -0.26 15.21
N LEU A 66 1.56 0.68 14.34
CA LEU A 66 1.93 0.57 12.92
C LEU A 66 3.45 0.71 12.66
N ASP A 67 4.20 1.49 13.44
CA ASP A 67 5.67 1.49 13.40
C ASP A 67 6.23 0.13 13.82
N CYS A 68 5.78 -0.43 14.94
CA CYS A 68 6.15 -1.78 15.37
C CYS A 68 5.87 -2.84 14.29
N LEU A 69 4.68 -2.82 13.68
CA LEU A 69 4.28 -3.72 12.61
C LEU A 69 5.19 -3.58 11.37
N ARG A 70 5.51 -2.34 10.96
CA ARG A 70 6.46 -2.08 9.85
C ARG A 70 7.87 -2.58 10.19
N ARG A 71 8.33 -2.46 11.44
CA ARG A 71 9.64 -2.95 11.89
C ARG A 71 9.71 -4.48 11.90
N ILE A 72 8.66 -5.17 12.34
CA ILE A 72 8.54 -6.63 12.26
C ILE A 72 8.53 -7.10 10.79
N SER A 73 7.76 -6.43 9.93
CA SER A 73 7.73 -6.70 8.49
C SER A 73 9.11 -6.61 7.83
N LYS A 74 9.91 -5.60 8.21
CA LYS A 74 11.29 -5.38 7.77
C LYS A 74 12.32 -6.31 8.43
N GLY A 75 11.97 -7.02 9.51
CA GLY A 75 12.91 -7.84 10.29
C GLY A 75 13.89 -7.03 11.14
N THR A 76 13.59 -5.77 11.47
CA THR A 76 14.35 -4.97 12.45
C THR A 76 13.85 -5.16 13.89
N VAL A 77 12.78 -5.94 14.04
CA VAL A 77 12.13 -6.42 15.28
C VAL A 77 11.57 -7.81 14.96
N ASP A 78 11.44 -8.70 15.93
CA ASP A 78 10.96 -10.07 15.71
C ASP A 78 9.46 -10.23 15.98
N PHE A 79 8.92 -9.60 17.03
CA PHE A 79 7.52 -9.73 17.43
C PHE A 79 6.96 -8.53 18.23
N GLY A 80 5.64 -8.51 18.44
CA GLY A 80 4.92 -7.51 19.23
C GLY A 80 3.45 -7.89 19.45
N VAL A 81 2.73 -7.05 20.22
CA VAL A 81 1.29 -7.23 20.52
C VAL A 81 0.45 -6.28 19.67
N PHE A 82 -0.66 -6.80 19.14
CA PHE A 82 -1.52 -6.10 18.18
C PHE A 82 -3.01 -6.38 18.45
N SER A 83 -3.84 -5.38 18.20
CA SER A 83 -5.29 -5.50 18.11
C SER A 83 -5.71 -6.16 16.77
N PRO A 84 -6.92 -6.73 16.69
CA PRO A 84 -7.53 -7.13 15.42
C PRO A 84 -7.58 -6.02 14.37
N GLU A 85 -7.73 -4.76 14.80
CA GLU A 85 -7.76 -3.58 13.93
C GLU A 85 -6.40 -3.28 13.30
N ASP A 86 -5.28 -3.49 14.02
CA ASP A 86 -3.94 -3.37 13.41
C ASP A 86 -3.70 -4.47 12.35
N LEU A 87 -4.34 -5.64 12.48
CA LEU A 87 -4.25 -6.71 11.48
C LEU A 87 -4.99 -6.35 10.17
N ILE A 88 -6.07 -5.57 10.25
CA ILE A 88 -6.76 -5.02 9.07
C ILE A 88 -5.80 -4.05 8.33
N ALA A 89 -5.16 -3.13 9.07
CA ALA A 89 -4.12 -2.27 8.50
C ALA A 89 -2.94 -3.08 7.91
N ALA A 90 -2.51 -4.14 8.58
CA ALA A 90 -1.48 -5.07 8.08
C ALA A 90 -1.87 -5.71 6.74
N GLN A 91 -3.14 -6.10 6.59
CA GLN A 91 -3.66 -6.70 5.36
C GLN A 91 -3.67 -5.68 4.22
N TRP A 92 -4.16 -4.46 4.45
CA TRP A 92 -4.20 -3.40 3.43
C TRP A 92 -2.81 -2.97 2.98
N ALA A 93 -1.87 -2.82 3.92
CA ALA A 93 -0.46 -2.56 3.64
C ALA A 93 0.32 -3.79 3.10
N ASN A 94 -0.35 -4.94 2.89
CA ASN A 94 0.23 -6.20 2.38
C ASN A 94 1.48 -6.66 3.17
N ILE A 95 1.41 -6.61 4.50
CA ILE A 95 2.52 -6.92 5.42
C ILE A 95 2.60 -8.43 5.71
N ASP A 96 3.69 -9.07 5.29
CA ASP A 96 3.97 -10.49 5.58
C ASP A 96 4.42 -10.67 7.05
N VAL A 97 3.47 -11.05 7.89
CA VAL A 97 3.65 -11.44 9.31
C VAL A 97 2.74 -12.61 9.67
N LEU A 98 3.04 -13.31 10.75
CA LEU A 98 2.25 -14.43 11.26
C LEU A 98 1.71 -14.13 12.66
N VAL A 99 0.46 -14.50 12.88
CA VAL A 99 -0.21 -14.52 14.18
C VAL A 99 0.22 -15.80 14.90
N THR A 100 0.83 -15.67 16.08
CA THR A 100 1.37 -16.79 16.87
C THR A 100 0.48 -17.18 18.03
N ASN A 101 -0.13 -16.21 18.72
CA ASN A 101 -0.92 -16.45 19.92
C ASN A 101 -2.12 -15.48 20.01
N GLU A 102 -3.18 -15.93 20.66
CA GLU A 102 -4.28 -15.08 21.14
C GLU A 102 -4.09 -14.73 22.62
N LEU A 103 -4.32 -13.48 22.98
CA LEU A 103 -4.28 -12.99 24.37
C LEU A 103 -5.70 -13.01 24.94
N ARG A 104 -6.12 -14.17 25.46
CA ARG A 104 -7.49 -14.41 25.93
C ARG A 104 -7.68 -14.02 27.39
N LEU A 105 -8.55 -13.04 27.66
CA LEU A 105 -8.97 -12.69 29.03
C LEU A 105 -10.03 -13.65 29.62
N ARG A 106 -10.61 -14.51 28.80
CA ARG A 106 -11.61 -15.53 29.14
C ARG A 106 -11.46 -16.70 28.18
N ASP A 107 -11.72 -17.93 28.63
CA ASP A 107 -11.73 -19.08 27.72
C ASP A 107 -12.99 -19.08 26.85
N ARG A 108 -12.91 -18.33 25.73
CA ARG A 108 -13.85 -18.34 24.62
C ARG A 108 -13.12 -17.96 23.32
N PRO A 109 -13.52 -18.47 22.15
CA PRO A 109 -12.76 -18.30 20.90
C PRO A 109 -12.71 -16.86 20.36
N PHE A 110 -13.61 -15.96 20.79
CA PHE A 110 -13.67 -14.58 20.34
C PHE A 110 -13.76 -13.62 21.54
N ALA A 111 -13.15 -12.45 21.42
CA ALA A 111 -13.16 -11.43 22.48
C ALA A 111 -14.57 -10.91 22.76
N ARG A 112 -15.42 -10.79 21.72
CA ARG A 112 -16.84 -10.42 21.81
C ARG A 112 -17.64 -11.05 20.68
N ASN A 113 -18.89 -11.39 20.99
CA ASN A 113 -19.91 -11.74 20.00
C ASN A 113 -21.02 -10.67 20.06
N ILE A 114 -21.35 -10.03 18.94
CA ILE A 114 -22.44 -9.05 18.84
C ILE A 114 -23.66 -9.73 18.25
N VAL A 115 -24.83 -9.49 18.85
CA VAL A 115 -26.13 -10.04 18.44
C VAL A 115 -27.12 -8.90 18.20
N ALA A 116 -28.09 -9.13 17.30
CA ALA A 116 -29.29 -8.29 17.22
C ALA A 116 -30.39 -8.92 18.08
N VAL A 117 -31.14 -8.09 18.81
CA VAL A 117 -32.29 -8.51 19.63
C VAL A 117 -33.49 -7.68 19.23
N VAL A 118 -34.64 -8.33 19.07
CA VAL A 118 -35.91 -7.65 18.78
C VAL A 118 -37.02 -8.06 19.75
N ASN A 119 -37.98 -7.15 19.92
CA ASN A 119 -39.25 -7.40 20.57
C ASN A 119 -40.15 -8.25 19.66
N LYS A 120 -40.79 -9.29 20.21
CA LYS A 120 -41.70 -10.17 19.45
C LYS A 120 -42.84 -9.41 18.76
N ARG A 121 -43.21 -8.21 19.23
CA ARG A 121 -44.26 -7.36 18.63
C ARG A 121 -43.96 -6.84 17.22
N ILE A 122 -42.70 -6.88 16.76
CA ILE A 122 -42.31 -6.51 15.39
C ILE A 122 -41.99 -7.72 14.50
N LEU A 123 -42.20 -8.95 14.99
CA LEU A 123 -42.04 -10.14 14.17
C LEU A 123 -43.28 -10.35 13.28
N PRO A 124 -43.09 -10.76 12.01
CA PRO A 124 -44.19 -11.21 11.16
C PRO A 124 -44.79 -12.55 11.64
N GLU A 125 -46.00 -12.86 11.18
CA GLU A 125 -46.64 -14.17 11.41
C GLU A 125 -46.05 -15.31 10.53
N GLY A 126 -45.11 -14.99 9.64
CA GLY A 126 -44.44 -15.95 8.73
C GLY A 126 -43.06 -15.46 8.28
N SER A 127 -42.35 -16.24 7.46
CA SER A 127 -41.00 -15.87 7.00
C SER A 127 -41.01 -14.57 6.17
N THR A 128 -40.09 -13.64 6.48
CA THR A 128 -39.89 -12.39 5.72
C THR A 128 -38.41 -11.99 5.72
N THR A 129 -38.04 -10.97 4.95
CA THR A 129 -36.66 -10.48 4.86
C THR A 129 -36.25 -9.66 6.07
N LEU A 130 -34.94 -9.63 6.39
CA LEU A 130 -34.38 -8.78 7.43
C LEU A 130 -34.80 -7.31 7.32
N HIS A 131 -34.87 -6.76 6.10
CA HIS A 131 -35.34 -5.41 5.85
C HIS A 131 -36.80 -5.23 6.33
N ALA A 132 -37.70 -6.15 6.00
CA ALA A 132 -39.12 -6.04 6.33
C ALA A 132 -39.41 -6.22 7.83
N VAL A 133 -38.57 -6.95 8.59
CA VAL A 133 -38.67 -7.01 10.06
C VAL A 133 -38.31 -5.67 10.71
N LEU A 134 -37.31 -4.97 10.17
CA LEU A 134 -36.71 -3.79 10.80
C LEU A 134 -37.25 -2.45 10.29
N GLN A 135 -37.84 -2.39 9.09
CA GLN A 135 -38.37 -1.17 8.50
C GLN A 135 -39.48 -0.55 9.38
N ASN A 136 -39.42 0.77 9.56
CA ASN A 136 -40.34 1.55 10.39
C ASN A 136 -40.40 1.15 11.89
N SER A 137 -39.57 0.20 12.33
CA SER A 137 -39.41 -0.15 13.76
C SER A 137 -38.68 0.96 14.54
N THR A 138 -38.65 0.85 15.87
CA THR A 138 -37.97 1.80 16.74
C THR A 138 -36.60 1.28 17.18
N LEU A 139 -35.52 1.97 16.78
CA LEU A 139 -34.15 1.56 17.09
C LEU A 139 -33.64 2.12 18.44
N CYS A 140 -33.31 1.24 19.38
CA CYS A 140 -32.45 1.54 20.52
C CYS A 140 -30.98 1.39 20.08
N HIS A 141 -30.26 2.50 19.88
CA HIS A 141 -28.86 2.47 19.42
C HIS A 141 -27.90 2.78 20.59
N PRO A 142 -26.84 1.98 20.84
CA PRO A 142 -25.95 2.14 22.01
C PRO A 142 -25.05 3.39 21.99
N GLY A 143 -25.25 4.28 21.01
CA GLY A 143 -24.49 5.51 20.79
C GLY A 143 -23.11 5.31 20.17
N GLU A 144 -22.42 6.41 19.88
CA GLU A 144 -21.05 6.38 19.35
C GLU A 144 -20.01 6.35 20.48
N SER A 145 -19.17 5.32 20.46
CA SER A 145 -18.06 5.12 21.39
C SER A 145 -16.73 4.91 20.66
N MET A 146 -15.67 5.50 21.21
CA MET A 146 -14.30 5.50 20.67
C MET A 146 -13.39 4.52 21.42
N ASP A 147 -13.93 3.66 22.26
CA ASP A 147 -13.21 2.83 23.24
C ASP A 147 -13.19 1.35 22.83
N GLU A 148 -11.99 0.76 22.69
CA GLU A 148 -11.77 -0.69 22.44
C GLU A 148 -12.45 -1.58 23.53
N LEU A 149 -12.74 -1.01 24.71
CA LEU A 149 -13.42 -1.68 25.81
C LEU A 149 -14.96 -1.74 25.67
N ARG A 150 -15.57 -1.13 24.65
CA ARG A 150 -17.00 -1.33 24.35
C ARG A 150 -17.27 -2.38 23.26
N PRO A 151 -18.45 -3.04 23.28
CA PRO A 151 -18.92 -3.95 22.21
C PRO A 151 -18.96 -3.33 20.82
N LEU A 152 -19.43 -2.09 20.71
CA LEU A 152 -19.70 -1.44 19.43
C LEU A 152 -18.94 -0.11 19.30
N SER A 153 -17.91 -0.09 18.45
CA SER A 153 -17.26 1.12 17.97
C SER A 153 -18.05 1.74 16.81
N GLU A 154 -17.72 2.97 16.40
CA GLU A 154 -18.35 3.62 15.23
C GLU A 154 -18.29 2.74 13.96
N THR A 155 -17.15 2.13 13.64
CA THR A 155 -17.03 1.27 12.45
C THR A 155 -17.95 0.06 12.51
N LEU A 156 -18.05 -0.58 13.69
CA LEU A 156 -18.89 -1.77 13.90
C LEU A 156 -20.38 -1.40 13.94
N SER A 157 -20.73 -0.25 14.51
CA SER A 157 -22.08 0.35 14.46
C SER A 157 -22.50 0.60 13.02
N GLY A 158 -21.69 1.34 12.25
CA GLY A 158 -21.95 1.64 10.84
C GLY A 158 -22.01 0.39 9.96
N TYR A 159 -21.33 -0.70 10.32
CA TYR A 159 -21.49 -1.99 9.64
C TYR A 159 -22.84 -2.64 9.92
N LEU A 160 -23.28 -2.72 11.17
CA LEU A 160 -24.59 -3.30 11.52
C LEU A 160 -25.74 -2.47 10.93
N GLU A 161 -25.58 -1.13 10.86
CA GLU A 161 -26.45 -0.24 10.11
C GLU A 161 -26.43 -0.56 8.59
N THR A 162 -25.26 -0.65 7.95
CA THR A 162 -25.15 -0.91 6.49
C THR A 162 -25.42 -2.35 6.05
N LEU A 163 -25.62 -3.29 6.97
CA LEU A 163 -26.24 -4.60 6.68
C LEU A 163 -27.77 -4.51 6.49
N VAL A 164 -28.39 -3.42 6.91
CA VAL A 164 -29.85 -3.23 6.96
C VAL A 164 -30.30 -2.05 6.09
N LEU A 165 -29.50 -0.98 6.03
CA LEU A 165 -29.80 0.25 5.29
C LEU A 165 -29.33 0.22 3.84
N GLU A 166 -30.17 0.73 2.93
CA GLU A 166 -29.72 1.11 1.58
C GLU A 166 -28.76 2.33 1.63
N ARG A 167 -27.79 2.32 0.72
CA ARG A 167 -26.71 3.31 0.66
C ARG A 167 -27.14 4.58 -0.09
N SER A 168 -27.34 5.67 0.65
CA SER A 168 -27.43 7.02 0.06
C SER A 168 -26.04 7.60 -0.20
N CYS A 169 -25.84 8.21 -1.36
CA CYS A 169 -24.59 8.87 -1.76
C CYS A 169 -24.78 10.27 -2.38
N ASP A 170 -25.84 10.95 -1.93
CA ASP A 170 -26.22 12.31 -2.29
C ASP A 170 -25.02 13.28 -2.24
N PRO A 171 -24.61 13.88 -3.39
CA PRO A 171 -23.44 14.76 -3.46
C PRO A 171 -23.65 16.11 -2.76
N THR A 172 -24.90 16.47 -2.44
CA THR A 172 -25.24 17.71 -1.71
C THR A 172 -25.11 17.57 -0.19
N LEU A 173 -24.84 16.35 0.31
CA LEU A 173 -24.74 16.02 1.73
C LEU A 173 -23.37 15.37 2.04
N SER A 174 -22.85 15.59 3.24
CA SER A 174 -21.63 14.90 3.70
C SER A 174 -21.85 13.38 3.81
N ASN A 175 -20.76 12.61 3.92
CA ASN A 175 -20.84 11.18 4.19
C ASN A 175 -21.61 10.85 5.50
N THR A 176 -21.50 11.71 6.53
CA THR A 176 -22.24 11.54 7.79
C THR A 176 -23.73 11.86 7.62
N GLU A 177 -24.07 12.95 6.92
CA GLU A 177 -25.48 13.29 6.63
C GLU A 177 -26.17 12.24 5.77
N ASN A 178 -25.47 11.62 4.81
CA ASN A 178 -25.99 10.49 4.04
C ASN A 178 -26.35 9.29 4.94
N LYS A 179 -25.47 8.90 5.86
CA LYS A 179 -25.75 7.83 6.85
C LYS A 179 -26.97 8.17 7.72
N LEU A 180 -27.00 9.38 8.27
CA LEU A 180 -28.11 9.84 9.13
C LEU A 180 -29.44 9.92 8.36
N LYS A 181 -29.42 10.35 7.09
CA LYS A 181 -30.58 10.39 6.18
C LYS A 181 -31.12 8.98 5.88
N SER A 182 -30.26 8.01 5.56
CA SER A 182 -30.67 6.60 5.40
C SER A 182 -31.27 6.04 6.69
N LEU A 183 -30.60 6.25 7.85
CA LEU A 183 -31.07 5.74 9.15
C LEU A 183 -32.43 6.34 9.55
N ALA A 184 -32.60 7.65 9.34
CA ALA A 184 -33.80 8.41 9.70
C ALA A 184 -34.99 8.17 8.77
N GLY A 185 -34.76 7.70 7.53
CA GLY A 185 -35.80 7.28 6.59
C GLY A 185 -36.19 5.81 6.71
N PHE A 186 -35.33 4.97 7.31
CA PHE A 186 -35.58 3.54 7.48
C PHE A 186 -36.32 3.22 8.78
N TYR A 187 -35.87 3.76 9.91
CA TYR A 187 -36.48 3.54 11.22
C TYR A 187 -37.50 4.65 11.52
N GLY A 188 -38.69 4.28 12.01
CA GLY A 188 -39.75 5.26 12.28
C GLY A 188 -39.38 6.22 13.42
N LYS A 189 -38.61 5.72 14.39
CA LYS A 189 -37.96 6.46 15.48
C LYS A 189 -36.66 5.76 15.87
N ALA A 190 -35.75 6.48 16.52
CA ALA A 190 -34.64 5.87 17.24
C ALA A 190 -34.28 6.64 18.51
N CYS A 191 -33.40 6.03 19.31
CA CYS A 191 -32.52 6.76 20.22
C CYS A 191 -31.06 6.49 19.84
N LYS A 192 -30.47 7.37 19.03
CA LYS A 192 -29.02 7.42 18.75
C LYS A 192 -28.37 8.47 19.66
N ALA A 193 -28.39 8.21 20.98
CA ALA A 193 -27.83 9.14 21.96
C ALA A 193 -26.30 9.29 21.85
N GLY A 194 -25.78 10.44 22.30
CA GLY A 194 -24.35 10.78 22.18
C GLY A 194 -24.07 11.66 20.95
N PRO A 195 -22.83 12.13 20.75
CA PRO A 195 -22.46 12.93 19.58
C PRO A 195 -22.49 12.08 18.31
N TRP A 196 -22.84 12.69 17.17
CA TRP A 196 -22.74 12.08 15.83
C TRP A 196 -21.55 12.63 15.03
N VAL A 197 -21.03 13.79 15.46
CA VAL A 197 -19.80 14.42 14.95
C VAL A 197 -19.00 15.02 16.12
N PRO A 198 -17.67 15.22 15.97
CA PRO A 198 -16.85 15.84 17.01
C PRO A 198 -17.20 17.29 17.35
N ASP A 199 -17.72 18.04 16.38
CA ASP A 199 -18.12 19.43 16.56
C ASP A 199 -19.51 19.54 17.22
N LYS A 200 -19.62 20.36 18.27
CA LYS A 200 -20.84 20.44 19.10
C LYS A 200 -21.96 21.24 18.46
N GLU A 201 -21.63 22.25 17.66
CA GLU A 201 -22.63 23.12 17.03
C GLU A 201 -23.25 22.37 15.85
N ARG A 202 -22.41 21.68 15.07
CA ARG A 202 -22.82 20.81 13.98
C ARG A 202 -23.56 19.55 14.46
N ASP A 203 -23.18 18.95 15.59
CA ASP A 203 -23.95 17.87 16.24
C ASP A 203 -25.37 18.34 16.60
N ALA A 204 -25.49 19.55 17.15
CA ALA A 204 -26.78 20.15 17.48
C ALA A 204 -27.59 20.58 16.25
N GLU A 205 -26.96 20.88 15.11
CA GLU A 205 -27.65 21.05 13.80
C GLU A 205 -28.20 19.74 13.28
N LEU A 206 -27.37 18.69 13.20
CA LEU A 206 -27.77 17.40 12.65
C LEU A 206 -28.94 16.80 13.45
N LYS A 207 -28.94 16.94 14.79
CA LYS A 207 -30.06 16.50 15.65
C LYS A 207 -31.35 17.30 15.46
N ARG A 208 -31.26 18.54 15.00
CA ARG A 208 -32.43 19.33 14.58
C ARG A 208 -32.94 18.95 13.19
N ALA A 209 -32.03 18.51 12.30
CA ALA A 209 -32.37 18.03 10.95
C ALA A 209 -32.97 16.62 10.95
N PHE A 210 -32.51 15.74 11.84
CA PHE A 210 -32.95 14.34 11.94
C PHE A 210 -33.57 13.99 13.31
N PRO A 211 -34.66 14.68 13.74
CA PRO A 211 -35.21 14.52 15.09
C PRO A 211 -35.82 13.14 15.37
N SER A 212 -36.18 12.37 14.32
CA SER A 212 -36.65 10.98 14.46
C SER A 212 -35.60 10.09 15.14
N LEU A 213 -34.31 10.34 14.91
CA LEU A 213 -33.20 9.57 15.49
C LEU A 213 -33.00 9.78 17.00
N CYS A 214 -33.73 10.74 17.58
CA CYS A 214 -33.75 11.02 19.02
C CYS A 214 -35.16 10.89 19.62
N ALA A 215 -36.17 10.52 18.83
CA ALA A 215 -37.58 10.51 19.22
C ALA A 215 -37.97 9.38 20.19
N ALA A 216 -37.10 8.39 20.38
CA ALA A 216 -37.23 7.35 21.41
C ALA A 216 -36.27 7.55 22.61
N CYS A 217 -35.46 8.62 22.63
CA CYS A 217 -34.58 8.90 23.77
C CYS A 217 -35.35 9.41 24.98
N LYS A 218 -34.86 9.07 26.18
CA LYS A 218 -35.50 9.43 27.45
C LYS A 218 -35.39 10.94 27.73
N PHE A 219 -34.33 11.59 27.23
CA PHE A 219 -34.15 13.03 27.22
C PHE A 219 -34.06 13.58 25.78
N ARG A 220 -34.82 14.64 25.47
CA ARG A 220 -34.80 15.33 24.17
C ARG A 220 -33.42 15.82 23.72
N ALA A 221 -32.47 15.95 24.64
CA ALA A 221 -31.09 16.35 24.36
C ALA A 221 -30.22 15.25 23.71
N CYS A 222 -30.66 13.98 23.72
CA CYS A 222 -30.04 12.91 22.92
C CYS A 222 -28.51 12.82 23.09
N SER A 223 -28.04 12.88 24.33
CA SER A 223 -26.63 13.13 24.68
C SER A 223 -26.02 11.97 25.47
N LYS A 224 -24.72 12.05 25.79
CA LYS A 224 -24.04 11.04 26.63
C LYS A 224 -24.58 10.94 28.07
N ALA A 225 -25.48 11.84 28.47
CA ALA A 225 -26.19 11.83 29.75
C ALA A 225 -27.59 11.20 29.66
N ASP A 226 -28.03 10.72 28.49
CA ASP A 226 -29.28 9.98 28.37
C ASP A 226 -29.15 8.57 28.99
N PRO A 227 -30.10 8.10 29.82
CA PRO A 227 -30.11 6.74 30.35
C PRO A 227 -30.08 5.63 29.30
N TYR A 228 -30.44 5.91 28.05
CA TYR A 228 -30.38 4.97 26.93
C TYR A 228 -29.05 5.01 26.15
N TYR A 229 -28.07 5.85 26.54
CA TYR A 229 -26.73 5.87 25.95
C TYR A 229 -25.85 4.73 26.49
N GLY A 230 -25.04 4.13 25.60
CA GLY A 230 -24.19 2.98 25.91
C GLY A 230 -24.91 1.64 25.74
N ASP A 231 -24.14 0.55 25.80
CA ASP A 231 -24.60 -0.80 25.47
C ASP A 231 -25.70 -1.29 26.42
N THR A 232 -25.53 -1.04 27.72
CA THR A 232 -26.56 -1.27 28.74
C THR A 232 -27.73 -0.29 28.63
N GLY A 233 -27.49 0.93 28.16
CA GLY A 233 -28.53 1.93 27.92
C GLY A 233 -29.49 1.51 26.79
N ALA A 234 -28.97 0.98 25.69
CA ALA A 234 -29.81 0.47 24.59
C ALA A 234 -30.60 -0.79 24.99
N LEU A 235 -30.07 -1.63 25.88
CA LEU A 235 -30.82 -2.72 26.51
C LEU A 235 -31.93 -2.20 27.44
N ASN A 236 -31.68 -1.14 28.22
CA ASN A 236 -32.70 -0.48 29.03
C ASN A 236 -33.81 0.17 28.17
N CYS A 237 -33.46 0.77 27.03
CA CYS A 237 -34.41 1.31 26.05
C CYS A 237 -35.36 0.23 25.51
N LEU A 238 -34.84 -0.98 25.26
CA LEU A 238 -35.64 -2.13 24.83
C LEU A 238 -36.52 -2.68 25.99
N LEU A 239 -35.97 -2.77 27.21
CA LEU A 239 -36.66 -3.26 28.41
C LEU A 239 -37.78 -2.34 28.89
N GLU A 240 -37.59 -1.02 28.83
CA GLU A 240 -38.64 -0.02 29.12
C GLU A 240 -39.70 0.06 27.99
N GLY A 241 -39.55 -0.71 26.91
CA GLY A 241 -40.49 -0.77 25.79
C GLY A 241 -40.44 0.45 24.85
N ALA A 242 -39.51 1.37 25.08
CA ALA A 242 -39.31 2.60 24.31
C ALA A 242 -38.81 2.35 22.88
N GLY A 243 -38.19 1.18 22.63
CA GLY A 243 -37.90 0.71 21.29
C GLY A 243 -38.19 -0.78 21.04
N ASP A 244 -37.84 -1.22 19.84
CA ASP A 244 -38.18 -2.52 19.27
C ASP A 244 -36.94 -3.39 18.95
N VAL A 245 -35.82 -2.76 18.59
CA VAL A 245 -34.57 -3.43 18.19
C VAL A 245 -33.34 -2.79 18.86
N THR A 246 -32.34 -3.61 19.20
CA THR A 246 -30.99 -3.17 19.61
C THR A 246 -29.92 -4.15 19.13
N TRP A 247 -28.67 -3.70 19.08
CA TRP A 247 -27.48 -4.56 19.02
C TRP A 247 -26.74 -4.55 20.36
N GLY A 248 -26.13 -5.67 20.76
CA GLY A 248 -25.42 -5.79 22.04
C GLY A 248 -24.47 -6.99 22.10
N GLU A 249 -23.64 -7.08 23.15
CA GLU A 249 -22.77 -8.24 23.38
C GLU A 249 -23.59 -9.43 23.88
N ALA A 250 -23.37 -10.62 23.32
CA ALA A 250 -24.21 -11.80 23.55
C ALA A 250 -24.34 -12.21 25.03
N ALA A 251 -23.30 -12.08 25.84
CA ALA A 251 -23.32 -12.41 27.26
C ALA A 251 -23.95 -11.30 28.11
N ASP A 252 -23.78 -10.03 27.71
CA ASP A 252 -24.48 -8.90 28.35
C ASP A 252 -25.99 -9.03 28.08
N VAL A 253 -26.38 -9.26 26.83
CA VAL A 253 -27.77 -9.55 26.39
C VAL A 253 -28.37 -10.73 27.14
N ALA A 254 -27.70 -11.89 27.16
CA ALA A 254 -28.19 -13.10 27.83
C ALA A 254 -28.25 -12.95 29.37
N THR A 255 -27.57 -11.96 29.94
CA THR A 255 -27.67 -11.62 31.37
C THR A 255 -28.81 -10.64 31.64
N TYR A 256 -28.91 -9.55 30.87
CA TYR A 256 -29.89 -8.48 31.08
C TYR A 256 -31.33 -8.87 30.68
N LEU A 257 -31.50 -9.72 29.68
CA LEU A 257 -32.82 -10.14 29.17
C LEU A 257 -33.24 -11.54 29.68
N LYS A 258 -32.53 -12.10 30.65
CA LYS A 258 -32.76 -13.45 31.16
C LYS A 258 -34.18 -13.58 31.75
N GLY A 259 -34.98 -14.51 31.22
CA GLY A 259 -36.37 -14.71 31.62
C GLY A 259 -37.40 -13.79 30.96
N HIS A 260 -36.97 -12.78 30.19
CA HIS A 260 -37.89 -11.90 29.46
C HIS A 260 -38.32 -12.53 28.12
N GLN A 261 -39.37 -13.35 28.15
CA GLN A 261 -39.86 -14.08 26.97
C GLN A 261 -40.47 -13.21 25.84
N ASN A 262 -40.50 -11.88 25.98
CA ASN A 262 -40.99 -10.95 24.96
C ASN A 262 -39.93 -10.61 23.89
N PHE A 263 -38.70 -11.11 24.03
CA PHE A 263 -37.60 -10.86 23.09
C PHE A 263 -37.16 -12.13 22.35
N VAL A 264 -36.44 -11.94 21.25
CA VAL A 264 -35.77 -12.99 20.46
C VAL A 264 -34.43 -12.46 19.91
N TYR A 265 -33.49 -13.37 19.63
CA TYR A 265 -32.34 -13.05 18.78
C TYR A 265 -32.79 -12.97 17.34
N LEU A 266 -32.47 -11.88 16.65
CA LEU A 266 -32.71 -11.72 15.21
C LEU A 266 -31.49 -12.21 14.42
N CYS A 267 -31.72 -12.94 13.34
CA CYS A 267 -30.69 -13.52 12.48
C CYS A 267 -30.51 -12.69 11.19
N ARG A 268 -29.33 -12.81 10.56
CA ARG A 268 -28.94 -12.00 9.39
C ARG A 268 -29.78 -12.23 8.13
N ASP A 269 -30.55 -13.30 8.08
CA ASP A 269 -31.47 -13.66 7.01
C ASP A 269 -32.91 -13.14 7.25
N GLY A 270 -33.21 -12.64 8.46
CA GLY A 270 -34.56 -12.26 8.89
C GLY A 270 -35.28 -13.33 9.73
N THR A 271 -34.68 -14.51 9.92
CA THR A 271 -35.18 -15.51 10.89
C THR A 271 -34.88 -15.08 12.32
N TRP A 272 -35.45 -15.77 13.32
CA TRP A 272 -35.25 -15.46 14.73
C TRP A 272 -35.20 -16.71 15.60
N LYS A 273 -34.63 -16.57 16.81
CA LYS A 273 -34.50 -17.64 17.81
C LYS A 273 -34.91 -17.16 19.21
N GLY A 274 -35.45 -18.06 20.03
CA GLY A 274 -35.76 -17.79 21.43
C GLY A 274 -34.53 -17.41 22.26
N MET A 275 -34.74 -16.67 23.36
CA MET A 275 -33.66 -16.18 24.22
C MET A 275 -32.86 -17.30 24.91
N ASP A 276 -33.47 -18.49 25.04
CA ASP A 276 -32.87 -19.70 25.62
C ASP A 276 -32.11 -20.57 24.58
N GLU A 277 -32.11 -20.20 23.30
CA GLU A 277 -31.39 -20.88 22.22
C GLU A 277 -29.97 -20.30 21.99
N GLU A 278 -29.15 -21.00 21.19
CA GLU A 278 -27.84 -20.47 20.76
C GLU A 278 -28.03 -19.22 19.86
N PRO A 279 -27.51 -18.04 20.26
CA PRO A 279 -27.85 -16.77 19.63
C PRO A 279 -27.30 -16.63 18.20
N CYS A 280 -28.07 -15.94 17.36
CA CYS A 280 -27.60 -15.50 16.05
C CYS A 280 -26.58 -14.35 16.18
N VAL A 281 -25.29 -14.70 16.16
CA VAL A 281 -24.18 -13.74 16.24
C VAL A 281 -23.97 -13.04 14.90
N TRP A 282 -24.14 -11.72 14.87
CA TRP A 282 -23.94 -10.87 13.68
C TRP A 282 -22.48 -10.44 13.49
N LEU A 283 -21.65 -10.46 14.53
CA LEU A 283 -20.23 -10.10 14.43
C LEU A 283 -19.39 -10.75 15.53
N LYS A 284 -18.25 -11.34 15.18
CA LYS A 284 -17.32 -12.03 16.10
C LYS A 284 -15.99 -11.27 16.15
N ARG A 285 -15.74 -10.42 17.17
CA ARG A 285 -14.47 -9.68 17.29
C ARG A 285 -13.36 -10.60 17.84
N PRO A 286 -12.20 -10.74 17.17
CA PRO A 286 -11.08 -11.55 17.69
C PRO A 286 -10.46 -10.97 18.97
N TRP A 287 -9.58 -11.75 19.59
CA TRP A 287 -8.72 -11.29 20.68
C TRP A 287 -7.57 -10.43 20.16
N ASN A 288 -6.93 -9.66 21.06
CA ASN A 288 -5.61 -9.11 20.77
C ASN A 288 -4.63 -10.29 20.62
N VAL A 289 -3.59 -10.12 19.80
CA VAL A 289 -2.71 -11.20 19.37
C VAL A 289 -1.25 -10.84 19.50
N ILE A 290 -0.41 -11.88 19.58
CA ILE A 290 1.02 -11.76 19.34
C ILE A 290 1.27 -12.02 17.85
N VAL A 291 2.01 -11.10 17.23
CA VAL A 291 2.39 -11.16 15.82
C VAL A 291 3.91 -11.19 15.73
N ALA A 292 4.44 -12.11 14.94
CA ALA A 292 5.87 -12.30 14.73
C ALA A 292 6.24 -12.39 13.25
N LYS A 293 7.51 -12.11 12.94
CA LYS A 293 8.05 -12.38 11.61
C LYS A 293 8.24 -13.89 11.43
N ARG A 294 8.00 -14.39 10.21
CA ARG A 294 8.00 -15.81 9.82
C ARG A 294 9.22 -16.65 10.23
N LYS A 295 10.38 -16.02 10.52
CA LYS A 295 11.58 -16.71 11.05
C LYS A 295 11.54 -16.93 12.57
N ALA A 296 10.92 -16.01 13.30
CA ALA A 296 10.84 -16.02 14.77
C ALA A 296 9.52 -16.61 15.30
N SER A 297 8.49 -16.78 14.45
CA SER A 297 7.13 -17.13 14.87
C SER A 297 7.01 -18.42 15.67
N GLU A 298 7.84 -19.42 15.40
CA GLU A 298 7.86 -20.67 16.18
C GLU A 298 8.51 -20.45 17.56
N ALA A 299 9.69 -19.83 17.62
CA ALA A 299 10.36 -19.49 18.88
C ALA A 299 9.49 -18.59 19.78
N VAL A 300 8.79 -17.62 19.19
CA VAL A 300 7.83 -16.75 19.90
C VAL A 300 6.61 -17.55 20.39
N SER A 301 6.05 -18.46 19.58
CA SER A 301 4.95 -19.33 20.01
C SER A 301 5.35 -20.29 21.14
N GLN A 302 6.62 -20.70 21.22
CA GLN A 302 7.15 -21.56 22.28
C GLN A 302 7.48 -20.76 23.55
N LEU A 303 8.12 -19.59 23.42
CA LEU A 303 8.42 -18.66 24.52
C LEU A 303 7.14 -18.27 25.27
N THR A 304 6.11 -17.85 24.55
CA THR A 304 4.82 -17.43 25.11
C THR A 304 4.07 -18.58 25.79
N LYS A 305 4.09 -19.78 25.20
CA LYS A 305 3.57 -21.01 25.81
C LYS A 305 4.32 -21.41 27.10
N SER A 306 5.56 -20.97 27.29
CA SER A 306 6.27 -21.19 28.57
C SER A 306 5.76 -20.31 29.73
N LEU A 307 5.04 -19.22 29.42
CA LEU A 307 4.53 -18.27 30.42
C LEU A 307 3.21 -18.73 31.05
N THR A 308 2.35 -19.43 30.29
CA THR A 308 1.01 -19.84 30.76
C THR A 308 1.02 -20.87 31.89
N ASN A 309 2.10 -21.65 32.00
CA ASN A 309 2.27 -22.63 33.09
C ASN A 309 2.83 -22.02 34.38
N SER A 310 2.99 -20.69 34.45
CA SER A 310 3.73 -20.01 35.51
C SER A 310 2.78 -19.22 36.42
N THR A 311 2.65 -19.65 37.68
CA THR A 311 1.66 -19.13 38.65
C THR A 311 2.11 -17.83 39.33
N PHE A 312 2.83 -16.96 38.61
CA PHE A 312 3.42 -15.76 39.17
C PHE A 312 2.47 -14.57 39.01
N THR A 313 2.23 -13.86 40.11
CA THR A 313 1.79 -12.46 40.08
C THR A 313 2.77 -11.62 39.26
N VAL A 314 2.36 -10.45 38.74
CA VAL A 314 3.29 -9.54 38.05
C VAL A 314 4.35 -9.06 39.04
N ASP A 315 5.51 -9.70 38.99
CA ASP A 315 6.62 -9.58 39.92
C ASP A 315 7.87 -9.01 39.23
N VAL A 316 8.99 -9.00 39.95
CA VAL A 316 10.27 -8.43 39.49
C VAL A 316 11.06 -9.44 38.62
N HIS A 317 10.51 -10.62 38.35
CA HIS A 317 11.17 -11.63 37.52
C HIS A 317 10.86 -11.42 36.03
N TRP A 318 11.77 -11.81 35.13
CA TRP A 318 11.64 -11.51 33.70
C TRP A 318 10.37 -12.07 33.06
N ARG A 319 9.80 -13.17 33.58
CA ARG A 319 8.52 -13.71 33.10
C ARG A 319 7.34 -12.81 33.47
N GLY A 320 7.30 -12.27 34.69
CA GLY A 320 6.30 -11.28 35.12
C GLY A 320 6.43 -9.97 34.33
N ALA A 321 7.67 -9.52 34.12
CA ALA A 321 7.98 -8.38 33.27
C ALA A 321 7.53 -8.58 31.81
N LEU A 322 7.83 -9.74 31.21
CA LEU A 322 7.41 -10.08 29.84
C LEU A 322 5.89 -10.21 29.72
N LEU A 323 5.21 -10.82 30.69
CA LEU A 323 3.74 -10.90 30.73
C LEU A 323 3.10 -9.50 30.83
N ALA A 324 3.70 -8.58 31.58
CA ALA A 324 3.24 -7.19 31.66
C ALA A 324 3.46 -6.43 30.34
N LEU A 325 4.62 -6.60 29.68
CA LEU A 325 4.94 -6.02 28.38
C LEU A 325 4.09 -6.59 27.23
N LEU A 326 3.74 -7.87 27.29
CA LEU A 326 2.78 -8.52 26.39
C LEU A 326 1.31 -8.17 26.70
N GLU A 327 1.06 -7.23 27.61
CA GLU A 327 -0.25 -6.78 28.08
C GLU A 327 -1.15 -7.89 28.68
N SER A 328 -0.59 -9.09 28.91
CA SER A 328 -1.30 -10.34 29.22
C SER A 328 -1.53 -10.58 30.72
N SER A 329 -1.48 -9.54 31.55
CA SER A 329 -1.44 -9.64 33.03
C SER A 329 -2.70 -10.20 33.72
N ARG A 330 -3.71 -10.63 32.94
CA ARG A 330 -4.91 -11.36 33.39
C ARG A 330 -5.39 -12.40 32.37
N GLY A 331 -4.57 -12.80 31.39
CA GLY A 331 -5.01 -13.58 30.24
C GLY A 331 -4.15 -14.82 29.95
N LEU A 332 -4.80 -15.83 29.38
CA LEU A 332 -4.14 -17.02 28.81
C LEU A 332 -3.63 -16.69 27.40
N SER A 333 -2.38 -17.03 27.13
CA SER A 333 -1.72 -16.84 25.83
C SER A 333 -1.86 -18.12 24.99
N GLU A 334 -3.00 -18.27 24.30
CA GLU A 334 -3.33 -19.48 23.55
C GLU A 334 -2.57 -19.54 22.21
N PRO A 335 -1.71 -20.55 21.98
CA PRO A 335 -0.89 -20.64 20.76
C PRO A 335 -1.71 -21.14 19.56
N LEU A 336 -1.54 -20.48 18.41
CA LEU A 336 -2.09 -20.93 17.14
C LEU A 336 -1.18 -22.01 16.54
N GLN A 337 -1.72 -23.22 16.41
CA GLN A 337 -1.02 -24.40 15.89
C GLN A 337 -1.76 -24.93 14.65
N PRO A 338 -1.20 -24.80 13.42
CA PRO A 338 -0.02 -24.02 13.06
C PRO A 338 -0.26 -22.50 13.18
N THR A 339 0.83 -21.72 13.19
CA THR A 339 0.76 -20.25 13.13
C THR A 339 0.14 -19.80 11.80
N THR A 340 -0.68 -18.73 11.83
CA THR A 340 -1.54 -18.33 10.69
C THR A 340 -1.18 -16.95 10.15
N THR A 341 -1.50 -16.65 8.88
CA THR A 341 -1.37 -15.26 8.40
C THR A 341 -2.45 -14.38 9.03
N ALA A 342 -2.23 -13.06 9.05
CA ALA A 342 -3.25 -12.11 9.51
C ALA A 342 -4.60 -12.28 8.77
N PHE A 343 -4.56 -12.55 7.46
CA PHE A 343 -5.76 -12.82 6.66
C PHE A 343 -6.47 -14.12 7.09
N ASP A 344 -5.73 -15.22 7.22
CA ASP A 344 -6.30 -16.53 7.61
C ASP A 344 -6.82 -16.54 9.05
N TYR A 345 -6.26 -15.67 9.92
CA TYR A 345 -6.74 -15.44 11.27
C TYR A 345 -8.07 -14.67 11.25
N LEU A 346 -8.09 -13.49 10.61
CA LEU A 346 -9.29 -12.64 10.51
C LEU A 346 -10.43 -13.31 9.72
N ALA A 347 -10.14 -14.19 8.77
CA ALA A 347 -11.16 -14.92 8.01
C ALA A 347 -12.03 -15.88 8.87
N LYS A 348 -11.62 -16.18 10.11
CA LYS A 348 -12.42 -16.95 11.08
C LYS A 348 -13.47 -16.09 11.79
N ALA A 349 -13.28 -14.77 11.78
CA ALA A 349 -14.03 -13.79 12.54
C ALA A 349 -15.19 -13.21 11.72
N GLU A 350 -16.27 -13.99 11.64
CA GLU A 350 -17.46 -13.66 10.85
C GLU A 350 -17.97 -12.23 11.10
N GLY A 351 -18.12 -11.46 10.02
CA GLY A 351 -18.61 -10.08 10.06
C GLY A 351 -17.55 -9.06 10.48
N PHE A 352 -16.47 -9.46 11.14
CA PHE A 352 -15.46 -8.53 11.62
C PHE A 352 -14.68 -7.92 10.46
N ARG A 353 -14.12 -8.75 9.57
CA ARG A 353 -13.38 -8.26 8.40
C ARG A 353 -14.30 -7.51 7.43
N GLU A 354 -15.53 -7.97 7.29
CA GLU A 354 -16.56 -7.36 6.44
C GLU A 354 -16.93 -5.95 6.92
N ALA A 355 -16.95 -5.73 8.25
CA ALA A 355 -17.19 -4.40 8.84
C ALA A 355 -16.17 -3.34 8.42
N TYR A 356 -14.90 -3.71 8.28
CA TYR A 356 -13.85 -2.81 7.80
C TYR A 356 -13.76 -2.76 6.27
N SER A 357 -14.37 -3.72 5.56
CA SER A 357 -14.41 -3.77 4.10
C SER A 357 -15.50 -2.87 3.47
N GLN A 358 -16.06 -1.93 4.22
CA GLN A 358 -17.06 -0.97 3.74
C GLN A 358 -16.46 -0.06 2.67
N THR A 359 -16.78 -0.33 1.41
CA THR A 359 -16.66 0.64 0.32
C THR A 359 -17.47 1.89 0.68
N GLY A 360 -16.89 3.07 0.47
CA GLY A 360 -17.60 4.35 0.61
C GLY A 360 -18.60 4.57 -0.53
N CYS A 361 -18.90 5.85 -0.81
CA CYS A 361 -19.67 6.19 -1.99
C CYS A 361 -18.93 5.88 -3.30
N ASP A 362 -19.71 5.73 -4.37
CA ASP A 362 -19.23 5.60 -5.74
C ASP A 362 -19.73 6.81 -6.55
N PRO A 363 -18.85 7.62 -7.18
CA PRO A 363 -17.39 7.56 -7.08
C PRO A 363 -16.87 7.88 -5.65
N PRO A 364 -15.69 7.34 -5.27
CA PRO A 364 -15.13 7.54 -3.94
C PRO A 364 -14.74 8.99 -3.67
N ARG A 365 -15.09 9.47 -2.47
CA ARG A 365 -14.74 10.82 -1.99
C ARG A 365 -13.45 10.76 -1.18
N HIS A 366 -12.52 11.64 -1.50
CA HIS A 366 -11.26 11.87 -0.78
C HIS A 366 -11.11 13.34 -0.40
N ILE A 367 -10.22 13.68 0.52
CA ILE A 367 -9.73 15.06 0.77
C ILE A 367 -8.29 15.15 0.26
N ASN A 368 -8.04 16.01 -0.72
CA ASN A 368 -6.71 16.24 -1.26
C ASN A 368 -5.89 17.09 -0.30
N PHE A 369 -4.99 16.45 0.45
CA PHE A 369 -4.17 17.09 1.47
C PHE A 369 -2.76 17.30 0.95
N CYS A 370 -2.30 18.55 0.94
CA CYS A 370 -0.99 18.89 0.40
C CYS A 370 0.13 18.71 1.43
N THR A 371 1.26 18.17 0.98
CA THR A 371 2.46 17.86 1.75
C THR A 371 3.71 18.39 1.04
N THR A 372 4.73 18.78 1.80
CA THR A 372 5.94 19.46 1.30
C THR A 372 7.16 18.54 1.21
N SER A 373 7.09 17.35 1.82
CA SER A 373 8.17 16.38 1.82
C SER A 373 7.68 14.95 1.63
N ILE A 374 8.56 14.08 1.13
CA ILE A 374 8.29 12.64 0.98
C ILE A 374 7.94 11.99 2.33
N LEU A 375 8.52 12.49 3.44
CA LEU A 375 8.23 12.00 4.79
C LEU A 375 6.84 12.42 5.28
N GLU A 376 6.43 13.66 5.02
CA GLU A 376 5.04 14.10 5.26
C GLU A 376 4.04 13.33 4.42
N ARG A 377 4.36 13.04 3.15
CA ARG A 377 3.47 12.27 2.27
C ARG A 377 3.26 10.85 2.81
N TYR A 378 4.32 10.12 3.17
CA TYR A 378 4.18 8.80 3.81
C TYR A 378 3.43 8.88 5.15
N LYS A 379 3.66 9.92 5.96
CA LYS A 379 2.93 10.13 7.22
C LYS A 379 1.44 10.39 6.98
N CYS A 380 1.08 11.14 5.94
CA CYS A 380 -0.29 11.38 5.48
C CYS A 380 -0.94 10.11 4.95
N GLU A 381 -0.22 9.31 4.14
CA GLU A 381 -0.69 8.03 3.61
C GLU A 381 -1.04 7.06 4.76
N TRP A 382 -0.14 6.88 5.74
CA TRP A 382 -0.41 6.03 6.91
C TRP A 382 -1.51 6.58 7.84
N LEU A 383 -1.65 7.90 7.94
CA LEU A 383 -2.75 8.54 8.68
C LEU A 383 -4.11 8.28 8.00
N SER A 384 -4.12 8.23 6.66
CA SER A 384 -5.28 7.87 5.84
C SER A 384 -5.64 6.39 5.98
N GLU A 385 -4.67 5.48 5.79
CA GLU A 385 -4.83 4.03 5.97
C GLU A 385 -5.34 3.69 7.38
N GLY A 386 -4.72 4.28 8.41
CA GLY A 386 -5.11 4.06 9.79
C GLY A 386 -6.49 4.64 10.12
N GLY A 387 -6.80 5.83 9.60
CA GLY A 387 -8.12 6.44 9.77
C GLY A 387 -9.25 5.63 9.14
N ALA A 388 -9.00 5.05 7.96
CA ALA A 388 -9.97 4.20 7.27
C ALA A 388 -10.35 2.94 8.06
N VAL A 389 -9.43 2.36 8.85
CA VAL A 389 -9.77 1.24 9.76
C VAL A 389 -10.78 1.71 10.81
N TYR A 390 -10.61 2.89 11.41
CA TYR A 390 -11.58 3.44 12.35
C TYR A 390 -12.75 4.18 11.67
N GLY A 391 -13.06 3.83 10.41
CA GLY A 391 -14.25 4.33 9.70
C GLY A 391 -14.22 5.81 9.33
N ILE A 392 -13.08 6.49 9.47
CA ILE A 392 -12.94 7.92 9.17
C ILE A 392 -13.04 8.13 7.66
N VAL A 393 -14.08 8.83 7.23
CA VAL A 393 -14.40 9.13 5.83
C VAL A 393 -14.81 10.59 5.65
N PRO A 394 -14.54 11.23 4.49
CA PRO A 394 -13.71 10.74 3.37
C PRO A 394 -12.22 10.55 3.75
N SER A 395 -11.50 9.68 3.04
CA SER A 395 -10.08 9.41 3.30
C SER A 395 -9.17 10.52 2.75
N LEU A 396 -7.96 10.65 3.28
CA LEU A 396 -6.97 11.61 2.79
C LEU A 396 -6.27 11.09 1.53
N GLN A 397 -6.14 11.94 0.52
CA GLN A 397 -5.34 11.73 -0.69
C GLN A 397 -4.16 12.70 -0.66
N CYS A 398 -2.94 12.17 -0.57
CA CYS A 398 -1.76 12.95 -0.20
C CYS A 398 -1.01 13.47 -1.42
N VAL A 399 -1.08 14.78 -1.67
CA VAL A 399 -0.42 15.47 -2.79
C VAL A 399 0.95 16.00 -2.34
N LEU A 400 1.97 15.90 -3.19
CA LEU A 400 3.32 16.43 -2.91
C LEU A 400 3.61 17.67 -3.76
N LYS A 401 4.10 18.73 -3.11
CA LYS A 401 4.68 19.94 -3.73
C LYS A 401 6.06 20.21 -3.12
N ASN A 402 6.83 21.15 -3.67
CA ASN A 402 8.22 21.37 -3.21
C ASN A 402 8.34 22.15 -1.89
N ASN A 403 7.31 22.91 -1.51
CA ASN A 403 7.31 23.83 -0.36
C ASN A 403 5.89 24.26 0.04
N THR A 404 5.78 24.93 1.19
CA THR A 404 4.51 25.41 1.77
C THR A 404 3.78 26.40 0.88
N GLU A 405 4.48 27.31 0.19
CA GLU A 405 3.83 28.30 -0.69
C GLU A 405 3.18 27.63 -1.91
N GLU A 406 3.86 26.65 -2.54
CA GLU A 406 3.27 25.84 -3.59
C GLU A 406 2.05 25.06 -3.10
N CYS A 407 2.08 24.51 -1.88
CA CYS A 407 0.92 23.86 -1.30
C CYS A 407 -0.26 24.82 -1.06
N LEU A 408 -0.01 26.04 -0.58
CA LEU A 408 -1.06 27.03 -0.36
C LEU A 408 -1.61 27.56 -1.70
N ARG A 409 -0.77 27.75 -2.72
CA ARG A 409 -1.22 28.03 -4.10
C ARG A 409 -2.04 26.85 -4.67
N SER A 410 -1.64 25.61 -4.42
CA SER A 410 -2.39 24.39 -4.78
C SER A 410 -3.81 24.40 -4.21
N VAL A 411 -3.97 24.84 -2.95
CA VAL A 411 -5.28 25.02 -2.31
C VAL A 411 -6.05 26.19 -2.92
N ALA A 412 -5.39 27.33 -3.18
CA ALA A 412 -6.05 28.51 -3.75
C ALA A 412 -6.61 28.26 -5.16
N TYR A 413 -5.95 27.41 -5.96
CA TYR A 413 -6.40 27.01 -7.29
C TYR A 413 -7.31 25.78 -7.32
N GLY A 414 -7.61 25.15 -6.16
CA GLY A 414 -8.46 23.97 -6.08
C GLY A 414 -7.82 22.66 -6.54
N GLU A 415 -6.49 22.62 -6.76
CA GLU A 415 -5.73 21.37 -6.92
C GLU A 415 -5.61 20.58 -5.60
N SER A 416 -5.93 21.21 -4.46
CA SER A 416 -5.92 20.60 -3.14
C SER A 416 -7.02 21.19 -2.27
N ASP A 417 -7.60 20.39 -1.38
CA ASP A 417 -8.66 20.85 -0.47
C ASP A 417 -8.09 21.59 0.74
N ALA A 418 -6.93 21.12 1.23
CA ALA A 418 -6.31 21.62 2.45
C ALA A 418 -4.78 21.48 2.45
N ALA A 419 -4.10 22.39 3.16
CA ALA A 419 -2.65 22.36 3.40
C ALA A 419 -2.32 22.89 4.80
N VAL A 420 -1.19 22.47 5.38
CA VAL A 420 -0.67 23.07 6.61
C VAL A 420 0.16 24.30 6.26
N GLY A 421 -0.05 25.41 6.98
CA GLY A 421 0.84 26.56 7.00
C GLY A 421 1.08 27.03 8.44
N ASP A 422 2.19 27.72 8.67
CA ASP A 422 2.50 28.33 9.97
C ASP A 422 1.71 29.64 10.21
N SER A 423 2.19 30.48 11.14
CA SER A 423 1.56 31.74 11.52
C SER A 423 1.89 32.93 10.60
N ASP A 424 3.00 32.90 9.83
CA ASP A 424 3.28 33.93 8.81
C ASP A 424 2.26 33.84 7.68
N HIS A 425 1.86 32.60 7.33
CA HIS A 425 0.89 32.33 6.28
C HIS A 425 -0.54 32.81 6.61
N LEU A 426 -0.85 33.16 7.88
CA LEU A 426 -2.11 33.83 8.23
C LEU A 426 -2.24 35.22 7.58
N ILE A 427 -1.11 35.88 7.30
CA ILE A 427 -1.06 37.25 6.78
C ILE A 427 -1.18 37.24 5.24
N THR A 428 -0.58 36.24 4.58
CA THR A 428 -0.63 36.09 3.12
C THR A 428 -1.84 35.30 2.63
N ALA A 429 -2.45 34.43 3.46
CA ALA A 429 -3.64 33.65 3.09
C ALA A 429 -4.80 34.50 2.51
N PRO A 430 -5.18 35.66 3.07
CA PRO A 430 -6.25 36.49 2.52
C PRO A 430 -6.00 36.98 1.08
N SER A 431 -4.75 37.26 0.70
CA SER A 431 -4.42 37.70 -0.67
C SER A 431 -4.47 36.54 -1.68
N LEU A 432 -4.28 35.30 -1.22
CA LEU A 432 -4.47 34.08 -1.99
C LEU A 432 -5.92 33.54 -1.94
N SER A 433 -6.88 34.29 -1.39
CA SER A 433 -8.27 33.83 -1.16
C SER A 433 -8.37 32.53 -0.33
N LEU A 434 -7.46 32.36 0.63
CA LEU A 434 -7.45 31.27 1.60
C LEU A 434 -8.01 31.71 2.96
N GLN A 435 -8.42 30.73 3.77
CA GLN A 435 -8.82 30.92 5.17
C GLN A 435 -8.29 29.78 6.04
N PRO A 436 -7.89 30.03 7.30
CA PRO A 436 -7.63 28.95 8.27
C PRO A 436 -8.96 28.31 8.69
N LEU A 437 -9.04 26.98 8.65
CA LEU A 437 -10.22 26.19 9.04
C LEU A 437 -10.00 25.45 10.37
N LEU A 438 -8.77 25.01 10.65
CA LEU A 438 -8.36 24.40 11.91
C LEU A 438 -6.97 24.91 12.32
N HIS A 439 -6.59 24.73 13.59
CA HIS A 439 -5.25 25.07 14.09
C HIS A 439 -4.78 24.10 15.18
N GLU A 440 -3.46 23.97 15.34
CA GLU A 440 -2.91 23.25 16.49
C GLU A 440 -3.27 23.98 17.80
N ILE A 441 -3.48 23.22 18.87
CA ILE A 441 -3.66 23.73 20.23
C ILE A 441 -2.54 23.18 21.13
N THR A 442 -1.97 24.06 21.95
CA THR A 442 -1.03 23.72 23.02
C THR A 442 -1.45 24.41 24.32
N GLN A 443 -1.46 23.65 25.42
CA GLN A 443 -1.71 24.20 26.77
C GLN A 443 -0.49 24.94 27.35
N ILE A 444 0.64 24.96 26.63
CA ILE A 444 1.90 25.59 27.03
C ILE A 444 2.15 26.77 26.09
N VAL A 445 2.02 28.00 26.61
CA VAL A 445 2.16 29.25 25.83
C VAL A 445 3.58 29.41 25.25
N GLN A 446 4.61 28.92 25.96
CA GLN A 446 5.99 28.88 25.49
C GLN A 446 6.20 27.97 24.25
N LYS A 447 5.19 27.18 23.88
CA LYS A 447 5.14 26.36 22.66
C LYS A 447 4.15 26.92 21.61
N THR A 448 3.66 28.14 21.78
CA THR A 448 2.96 28.88 20.72
C THR A 448 3.98 29.69 19.90
N ASN A 449 3.61 30.17 18.71
CA ASN A 449 4.45 31.08 17.95
C ASN A 449 4.30 32.50 18.53
N THR A 450 5.23 32.84 19.43
CA THR A 450 5.32 34.14 20.10
C THR A 450 6.28 35.07 19.36
N VAL A 451 6.10 36.38 19.51
CA VAL A 451 7.06 37.39 19.00
C VAL A 451 7.63 38.15 20.19
N LEU A 452 8.94 38.03 20.43
CA LEU A 452 9.65 38.70 21.51
C LEU A 452 10.79 39.54 20.94
N ALA A 453 11.05 40.70 21.57
CA ALA A 453 12.25 41.48 21.34
C ALA A 453 13.39 40.94 22.21
N TYR A 454 14.46 40.42 21.62
CA TYR A 454 15.65 39.97 22.34
C TYR A 454 16.82 40.94 22.12
N VAL A 455 17.56 41.24 23.19
CA VAL A 455 18.71 42.17 23.21
C VAL A 455 19.85 41.60 24.05
N LYS A 456 21.06 42.15 23.91
CA LYS A 456 22.17 41.81 24.82
C LYS A 456 22.04 42.53 26.17
N LYS A 457 22.37 41.85 27.26
CA LYS A 457 22.21 42.32 28.65
C LYS A 457 23.03 43.57 28.96
N ASP A 458 24.13 43.78 28.25
CA ASP A 458 25.03 44.93 28.33
C ASP A 458 24.59 46.13 27.45
N ALA A 459 23.63 45.95 26.54
CA ALA A 459 23.18 46.99 25.60
C ALA A 459 22.39 48.16 26.24
N LYS A 460 22.07 48.07 27.54
CA LYS A 460 21.26 49.03 28.32
C LYS A 460 19.86 49.31 27.74
N ILE A 461 19.29 48.36 27.00
CA ILE A 461 17.90 48.39 26.51
C ILE A 461 17.03 47.67 27.55
N THR A 462 15.97 48.32 28.04
CA THR A 462 15.18 47.83 29.19
C THR A 462 13.67 47.83 28.98
N LYS A 463 13.17 48.67 28.07
CA LYS A 463 11.76 48.85 27.72
C LYS A 463 11.61 49.08 26.21
N MET A 464 10.42 48.92 25.64
CA MET A 464 10.25 48.91 24.17
C MET A 464 10.58 50.26 23.53
N SER A 465 10.39 51.38 24.24
CA SER A 465 10.80 52.71 23.75
C SER A 465 12.32 52.83 23.51
N ASP A 466 13.14 52.03 24.20
CA ASP A 466 14.61 52.07 24.10
C ASP A 466 15.11 51.46 22.76
N LEU A 467 14.21 50.87 21.97
CA LEU A 467 14.48 50.28 20.66
C LEU A 467 14.56 51.32 19.53
N ARG A 468 14.10 52.55 19.78
CA ARG A 468 14.17 53.66 18.81
C ARG A 468 15.62 54.01 18.48
N GLY A 469 15.93 54.16 17.19
CA GLY A 469 17.30 54.42 16.70
C GLY A 469 18.27 53.24 16.79
N LYS A 470 17.80 52.03 17.12
CA LYS A 470 18.60 50.79 17.12
C LYS A 470 18.62 50.11 15.75
N ARG A 471 19.51 49.12 15.58
CA ARG A 471 19.55 48.20 14.43
C ARG A 471 18.70 46.96 14.72
N ALA A 472 17.70 46.69 13.88
CA ALA A 472 16.74 45.61 14.07
C ALA A 472 16.94 44.44 13.10
N ALA A 473 16.82 43.22 13.61
CA ALA A 473 16.80 41.97 12.85
C ALA A 473 15.41 41.31 12.90
N PHE A 474 14.84 41.03 11.73
CA PHE A 474 13.58 40.30 11.54
C PHE A 474 13.81 38.99 10.76
N PRO A 475 13.01 37.93 10.99
CA PRO A 475 13.12 36.66 10.26
C PRO A 475 12.89 36.83 8.74
N ARG A 476 11.91 37.66 8.39
CA ARG A 476 11.52 38.05 7.04
C ARG A 476 10.82 39.41 7.05
N TYR A 477 10.76 40.07 5.91
CA TYR A 477 9.78 41.11 5.63
C TYR A 477 8.37 40.49 5.48
N ASP A 478 7.33 41.28 5.77
CA ASP A 478 5.90 40.91 5.65
C ASP A 478 5.44 39.66 6.45
N GLY A 479 6.25 39.17 7.40
CA GLY A 479 5.90 38.07 8.31
C GLY A 479 5.25 38.51 9.63
N ALA A 480 4.90 37.56 10.49
CA ALA A 480 4.25 37.79 11.78
C ALA A 480 5.10 38.66 12.70
N SER A 481 6.40 38.37 12.84
CA SER A 481 7.31 39.21 13.63
C SER A 481 7.43 40.64 13.11
N TRP A 482 7.30 40.86 11.81
CA TRP A 482 7.29 42.20 11.22
C TRP A 482 6.00 42.95 11.56
N HIS A 483 4.84 42.36 11.24
CA HIS A 483 3.53 42.98 11.45
C HIS A 483 3.18 43.21 12.91
N SER A 484 3.54 42.30 13.81
CA SER A 484 3.30 42.47 15.25
C SER A 484 4.12 43.62 15.85
N VAL A 485 5.38 43.77 15.44
CA VAL A 485 6.27 44.84 15.92
C VAL A 485 5.86 46.19 15.32
N LEU A 486 5.55 46.23 14.02
CA LEU A 486 4.94 47.39 13.34
C LEU A 486 3.69 47.85 14.08
N ARG A 487 2.70 46.96 14.28
CA ARG A 487 1.42 47.27 14.92
C ARG A 487 1.57 47.69 16.38
N TYR A 488 2.54 47.13 17.11
CA TYR A 488 2.85 47.57 18.47
C TYR A 488 3.41 49.01 18.47
N ILE A 489 4.46 49.27 17.70
CA ILE A 489 5.15 50.56 17.72
C ILE A 489 4.26 51.68 17.17
N THR A 490 3.52 51.48 16.08
CA THR A 490 2.59 52.51 15.55
C THR A 490 1.46 52.83 16.53
N LYS A 491 0.93 51.83 17.26
CA LYS A 491 -0.08 52.04 18.32
C LYS A 491 0.48 52.87 19.49
N HIS A 492 1.68 52.53 19.97
CA HIS A 492 2.22 53.10 21.21
C HIS A 492 2.94 54.44 21.01
N GLU A 493 3.77 54.57 19.97
CA GLU A 493 4.50 55.81 19.66
C GLU A 493 3.66 56.78 18.81
N LYS A 494 2.47 56.36 18.34
CA LYS A 494 1.54 57.12 17.50
C LYS A 494 2.13 57.62 16.16
N ILE A 495 3.13 56.91 15.65
CA ILE A 495 3.79 57.19 14.36
C ILE A 495 3.07 56.50 13.19
N SER A 496 3.25 57.00 11.97
CA SER A 496 2.70 56.35 10.78
C SER A 496 3.47 55.07 10.42
N CYS A 497 2.85 54.18 9.64
CA CYS A 497 3.54 52.99 9.11
C CYS A 497 4.75 53.35 8.23
N LYS A 498 4.76 54.53 7.59
CA LYS A 498 5.91 55.02 6.84
C LYS A 498 7.05 55.43 7.77
N ASP A 499 6.75 56.23 8.80
CA ASP A 499 7.74 56.65 9.80
C ASP A 499 8.37 55.48 10.57
N TYR A 500 7.63 54.39 10.75
CA TYR A 500 8.18 53.15 11.30
C TYR A 500 9.30 52.57 10.42
N VAL A 501 9.09 52.47 9.10
CA VAL A 501 10.07 51.90 8.16
C VAL A 501 11.24 52.84 7.90
N ASP A 502 10.95 54.14 7.76
CA ASP A 502 11.93 55.14 7.35
C ASP A 502 12.75 55.68 8.54
N ASN A 503 12.12 55.85 9.72
CA ASN A 503 12.64 56.73 10.79
C ASN A 503 12.71 56.10 12.20
N TYR A 504 12.05 54.96 12.49
CA TYR A 504 12.04 54.42 13.87
C TYR A 504 13.30 53.64 14.23
N PHE A 505 13.75 52.74 13.36
CA PHE A 505 15.02 52.02 13.50
C PHE A 505 16.11 52.70 12.66
N LYS A 506 17.35 52.73 13.15
CA LYS A 506 18.49 53.24 12.37
C LYS A 506 18.82 52.32 11.18
N GLU A 507 18.58 51.03 11.35
CA GLU A 507 18.84 50.00 10.35
C GLU A 507 17.84 48.86 10.53
N ILE A 508 17.37 48.30 9.43
CA ILE A 508 16.42 47.17 9.40
C ILE A 508 17.00 46.11 8.47
N CYS A 509 17.30 44.94 9.03
CA CYS A 509 17.60 43.74 8.28
C CYS A 509 16.35 42.84 8.32
N ALA A 510 15.61 42.81 7.21
CA ALA A 510 14.39 42.02 7.04
C ALA A 510 14.46 41.35 5.65
N PRO A 511 14.78 40.04 5.56
CA PRO A 511 14.91 39.35 4.27
C PRO A 511 13.62 39.44 3.45
N GLY A 512 13.73 39.89 2.19
CA GLY A 512 12.59 40.20 1.31
C GLY A 512 12.21 41.68 1.24
N LEU A 513 12.85 42.56 2.00
CA LEU A 513 12.75 44.02 1.80
C LEU A 513 13.72 44.46 0.68
N GLU A 514 13.21 45.18 -0.33
CA GLU A 514 14.02 45.59 -1.49
C GLU A 514 15.19 46.51 -1.12
N GLY A 515 16.28 46.42 -1.90
CA GLY A 515 17.43 47.32 -1.81
C GLY A 515 18.40 47.11 -0.65
N LYS A 516 18.21 46.10 0.22
CA LYS A 516 19.11 45.81 1.36
C LYS A 516 19.57 44.35 1.39
N ASN A 517 20.87 44.12 1.19
CA ASN A 517 21.49 42.79 1.36
C ASN A 517 21.48 42.38 2.83
N CYS A 518 20.51 41.55 3.22
CA CYS A 518 20.38 40.96 4.56
C CYS A 518 20.88 39.50 4.56
N TYR A 519 20.74 38.80 5.70
CA TYR A 519 20.94 37.35 5.82
C TYR A 519 19.80 36.55 5.14
N GLU A 520 19.93 35.22 5.07
CA GLU A 520 18.87 34.32 4.55
C GLU A 520 17.64 34.31 5.47
N ALA A 521 16.43 34.17 4.92
CA ALA A 521 15.19 34.28 5.69
C ALA A 521 15.05 33.17 6.77
N GLY A 522 14.89 33.57 8.03
CA GLY A 522 14.76 32.64 9.16
C GLY A 522 14.93 33.28 10.53
N GLU A 523 14.26 32.73 11.55
CA GLU A 523 14.39 33.21 12.94
C GLU A 523 15.80 32.98 13.51
N ARG A 524 16.46 31.89 13.11
CA ARG A 524 17.79 31.53 13.61
C ARG A 524 18.84 32.51 13.13
N GLU A 525 18.68 32.99 11.90
CA GLU A 525 19.53 33.93 11.20
C GLU A 525 19.36 35.34 11.78
N ALA A 526 18.12 35.72 12.10
CA ALA A 526 17.81 36.94 12.86
C ALA A 526 18.40 36.91 14.29
N LEU A 527 18.27 35.80 15.03
CA LEU A 527 18.89 35.65 16.36
C LEU A 527 20.42 35.63 16.27
N LYS A 528 20.98 34.99 15.25
CA LYS A 528 22.42 34.97 14.97
C LYS A 528 22.97 36.36 14.62
N SER A 529 22.22 37.20 13.92
CA SER A 529 22.57 38.61 13.68
C SER A 529 22.79 39.37 14.99
N LEU A 530 21.92 39.17 15.99
CA LEU A 530 22.10 39.75 17.32
C LEU A 530 23.34 39.19 18.02
N ILE A 531 23.53 37.86 18.01
CA ILE A 531 24.71 37.20 18.62
C ILE A 531 26.00 37.76 18.01
N GLU A 532 26.07 37.94 16.70
CA GLU A 532 27.22 38.46 15.94
C GLU A 532 27.42 39.99 16.02
N ASN A 533 26.63 40.72 16.83
CA ASN A 533 26.62 42.20 16.94
C ASN A 533 26.23 42.94 15.63
N LYS A 534 25.61 42.26 14.66
CA LYS A 534 25.12 42.88 13.41
C LYS A 534 23.82 43.64 13.62
N SER A 535 23.01 43.23 14.59
CA SER A 535 21.86 43.97 15.11
C SER A 535 21.98 44.21 16.63
N ASP A 536 21.20 45.16 17.14
CA ASP A 536 21.10 45.48 18.57
C ASP A 536 19.87 44.80 19.22
N VAL A 537 18.85 44.50 18.39
CA VAL A 537 17.63 43.75 18.74
C VAL A 537 17.28 42.73 17.65
N ALA A 538 16.81 41.55 18.04
CA ALA A 538 16.20 40.57 17.14
C ALA A 538 14.76 40.24 17.57
N PHE A 539 13.85 40.11 16.61
CA PHE A 539 12.43 39.82 16.85
C PHE A 539 12.09 38.37 16.49
N VAL A 540 12.16 37.47 17.47
CA VAL A 540 12.08 36.01 17.28
C VAL A 540 11.23 35.33 18.36
N SER A 541 10.82 34.09 18.10
CA SER A 541 10.03 33.29 19.03
C SER A 541 10.82 32.79 20.23
N MET A 542 10.10 32.63 21.34
CA MET A 542 10.63 32.08 22.59
C MET A 542 11.16 30.64 22.41
N ASN A 543 10.54 29.89 21.50
CA ASN A 543 10.96 28.54 21.11
C ASN A 543 12.33 28.55 20.40
N THR A 544 12.54 29.46 19.44
CA THR A 544 13.85 29.61 18.77
C THR A 544 14.94 30.07 19.74
N TYR A 545 14.63 30.96 20.68
CA TYR A 545 15.57 31.36 21.74
C TYR A 545 16.01 30.16 22.60
N HIS A 546 15.07 29.39 23.17
CA HIS A 546 15.43 28.27 24.04
C HIS A 546 16.17 27.14 23.29
N ALA A 547 15.83 26.89 22.02
CA ALA A 547 16.56 25.94 21.18
C ALA A 547 18.03 26.32 20.92
N TYR A 548 18.40 27.60 21.07
CA TYR A 548 19.78 28.09 21.07
C TYR A 548 20.42 28.13 22.47
N GLU A 549 19.62 28.34 23.51
CA GLU A 549 20.07 28.34 24.90
C GLU A 549 20.58 26.94 25.33
N GLU A 550 19.87 25.87 24.93
CA GLU A 550 20.25 24.48 25.17
C GLU A 550 21.61 24.09 24.54
N SER A 551 22.09 24.80 23.50
CA SER A 551 23.40 24.54 22.89
C SER A 551 24.61 25.07 23.68
N LYS A 552 24.40 25.44 24.96
CA LYS A 552 25.42 25.89 25.94
C LYS A 552 26.18 27.19 25.60
N SER A 553 25.77 27.91 24.57
CA SER A 553 26.52 29.06 24.02
C SER A 553 26.09 30.44 24.55
N MET A 554 25.10 30.54 25.43
CA MET A 554 24.50 31.83 25.84
C MET A 554 24.30 31.98 27.35
N LYS A 555 24.66 33.17 27.87
CA LYS A 555 24.28 33.71 29.20
C LYS A 555 23.99 35.23 29.21
N ASN A 556 24.08 35.90 28.06
CA ASN A 556 24.13 37.37 27.94
C ASN A 556 23.05 38.00 27.04
N ILE A 557 22.00 37.27 26.65
CA ILE A 557 20.84 37.82 25.95
C ILE A 557 19.63 37.78 26.89
N VAL A 558 18.75 38.76 26.80
CA VAL A 558 17.53 38.93 27.61
C VAL A 558 16.37 39.42 26.73
N PRO A 559 15.11 39.06 27.05
CA PRO A 559 13.96 39.64 26.39
C PRO A 559 13.65 41.05 26.93
N VAL A 560 13.13 41.93 26.07
CA VAL A 560 12.54 43.22 26.43
C VAL A 560 11.02 43.04 26.45
N CYS A 561 10.42 43.08 27.65
CA CYS A 561 8.99 42.85 27.81
C CYS A 561 8.18 44.10 27.43
N PRO A 562 7.13 43.97 26.60
CA PRO A 562 6.19 45.07 26.33
C PRO A 562 5.53 45.63 27.58
N GLU A 563 5.31 46.94 27.60
CA GLU A 563 4.76 47.66 28.74
C GLU A 563 3.36 47.19 29.11
N ASP A 564 2.52 46.89 28.10
CA ASP A 564 1.16 46.33 28.23
C ASP A 564 1.17 44.84 28.65
N ASN A 565 2.29 44.12 28.54
CA ASN A 565 2.37 42.66 28.74
C ASN A 565 3.62 42.22 29.51
N LYS A 566 3.92 42.87 30.63
CA LYS A 566 5.09 42.53 31.48
C LYS A 566 5.00 41.14 32.12
N GLN A 567 3.80 40.59 32.31
CA GLN A 567 3.59 39.30 32.95
C GLN A 567 4.02 38.12 32.07
N PHE A 568 3.73 38.16 30.77
CA PHE A 568 4.05 37.08 29.82
C PHE A 568 5.15 37.44 28.82
N CYS A 569 5.59 38.71 28.78
CA CYS A 569 6.79 39.19 28.09
C CYS A 569 6.82 38.95 26.57
N PHE A 570 5.67 38.98 25.87
CA PHE A 570 5.58 38.88 24.41
C PHE A 570 4.84 40.05 23.78
N ILE A 571 5.16 40.38 22.53
CA ILE A 571 4.51 41.42 21.70
C ILE A 571 3.20 40.86 21.11
N SER A 572 3.25 39.62 20.64
CA SER A 572 2.10 38.86 20.14
C SER A 572 2.31 37.36 20.35
N TRP A 573 1.23 36.59 20.19
CA TRP A 573 1.25 35.14 20.13
C TRP A 573 0.26 34.63 19.07
N SER A 574 0.48 33.42 18.57
CA SER A 574 -0.37 32.75 17.58
C SER A 574 -0.11 31.23 17.62
N ASN A 575 -1.01 30.42 17.08
CA ASN A 575 -0.81 28.97 17.05
C ASN A 575 0.30 28.57 16.07
N LEU A 576 0.98 27.46 16.34
CA LEU A 576 2.15 27.01 15.55
C LEU A 576 1.82 26.72 14.09
N GLY A 577 0.69 26.04 13.85
CA GLY A 577 0.27 25.61 12.53
C GLY A 577 -1.25 25.67 12.38
N HIS A 578 -1.67 25.95 11.16
CA HIS A 578 -3.06 26.11 10.74
C HIS A 578 -3.30 25.25 9.50
N ILE A 579 -4.48 24.62 9.41
CA ILE A 579 -4.94 23.97 8.18
C ILE A 579 -5.70 25.04 7.38
N PHE A 580 -5.13 25.46 6.26
CA PHE A 580 -5.72 26.41 5.34
C PHE A 580 -6.56 25.70 4.28
N THR A 581 -7.69 26.30 3.93
CA THR A 581 -8.59 25.89 2.84
C THR A 581 -8.96 27.08 1.97
N ALA A 582 -9.51 26.82 0.78
CA ALA A 582 -10.02 27.88 -0.09
C ALA A 582 -11.23 28.61 0.54
N LYS A 583 -11.33 29.93 0.34
CA LYS A 583 -12.41 30.73 0.94
C LYS A 583 -13.81 30.41 0.38
N ASN A 584 -13.87 29.98 -0.88
CA ASN A 584 -15.09 29.61 -1.61
C ASN A 584 -15.53 28.14 -1.41
N LEU A 585 -14.88 27.39 -0.51
CA LEU A 585 -15.21 25.99 -0.24
C LEU A 585 -16.67 25.84 0.24
N THR A 586 -17.38 24.80 -0.21
CA THR A 586 -18.76 24.52 0.23
C THR A 586 -18.81 24.10 1.70
N ASP A 587 -19.90 24.40 2.39
CA ASP A 587 -20.01 24.11 3.83
C ASP A 587 -20.01 22.60 4.12
N VAL A 588 -20.64 21.80 3.25
CA VAL A 588 -20.52 20.32 3.25
C VAL A 588 -19.05 19.89 3.31
N ARG A 589 -18.20 20.51 2.47
CA ARG A 589 -16.79 20.16 2.35
C ARG A 589 -15.95 20.68 3.51
N LYS A 590 -16.28 21.86 4.08
CA LYS A 590 -15.72 22.33 5.37
C LYS A 590 -16.02 21.31 6.47
N HIS A 591 -17.27 20.85 6.58
CA HIS A 591 -17.68 19.86 7.57
C HIS A 591 -16.99 18.50 7.38
N GLU A 592 -16.81 18.02 6.13
CA GLU A 592 -16.01 16.81 5.86
C GLU A 592 -14.57 16.95 6.38
N ILE A 593 -13.88 18.06 6.07
CA ILE A 593 -12.49 18.31 6.50
C ILE A 593 -12.40 18.43 8.03
N VAL A 594 -13.29 19.20 8.66
CA VAL A 594 -13.33 19.36 10.12
C VAL A 594 -13.59 18.02 10.82
N ASN A 595 -14.60 17.26 10.37
CA ASN A 595 -14.93 15.96 10.93
C ASN A 595 -13.76 14.97 10.82
N VAL A 596 -13.12 14.88 9.66
CA VAL A 596 -11.98 13.97 9.43
C VAL A 596 -10.81 14.33 10.33
N PHE A 597 -10.36 15.58 10.36
CA PHE A 597 -9.22 15.96 11.21
C PHE A 597 -9.52 15.89 12.71
N MET A 598 -10.76 16.18 13.14
CA MET A 598 -11.15 16.01 14.55
C MET A 598 -11.25 14.52 14.96
N LYS A 599 -11.76 13.62 14.10
CA LYS A 599 -11.74 12.18 14.41
C LYS A 599 -10.31 11.62 14.40
N LEU A 600 -9.42 12.10 13.51
CA LEU A 600 -8.00 11.74 13.53
C LEU A 600 -7.29 12.23 14.80
N ASP A 601 -7.57 13.45 15.28
CA ASP A 601 -7.06 13.94 16.57
C ASP A 601 -7.58 13.13 17.76
N GLN A 602 -8.87 12.76 17.75
CA GLN A 602 -9.46 11.93 18.80
C GLN A 602 -8.86 10.53 18.88
N ILE A 603 -8.53 9.88 17.75
CA ILE A 603 -8.04 8.50 17.73
C ILE A 603 -6.50 8.39 17.77
N PHE A 604 -5.77 9.33 17.14
CA PHE A 604 -4.30 9.29 16.99
C PHE A 604 -3.57 10.50 17.57
N GLY A 605 -4.29 11.48 18.11
CA GLY A 605 -3.74 12.75 18.55
C GLY A 605 -3.06 12.72 19.92
N LYS A 606 -3.05 13.87 20.59
CA LYS A 606 -2.33 14.01 21.87
C LYS A 606 -3.00 13.27 23.03
N ASN A 607 -4.27 12.89 22.94
CA ASN A 607 -5.00 12.10 23.95
C ASN A 607 -5.93 11.05 23.31
N PRO A 608 -5.38 9.95 22.77
CA PRO A 608 -6.18 8.87 22.21
C PRO A 608 -6.90 8.09 23.33
N PRO A 609 -8.03 7.42 23.02
CA PRO A 609 -8.76 6.59 23.97
C PRO A 609 -8.00 5.33 24.42
N PHE A 610 -7.01 4.89 23.64
CA PHE A 610 -6.29 3.63 23.87
C PHE A 610 -4.99 3.85 24.68
N HIS A 611 -4.63 2.89 25.54
CA HIS A 611 -3.38 2.93 26.30
C HIS A 611 -2.12 2.89 25.40
N SER A 612 -2.20 2.11 24.30
CA SER A 612 -1.11 1.82 23.35
C SER A 612 -1.59 2.20 21.94
N PRO A 613 -1.20 3.38 21.39
CA PRO A 613 -1.83 3.94 20.19
C PRO A 613 -1.45 3.23 18.90
N MET A 614 -2.44 3.00 18.01
CA MET A 614 -2.20 2.41 16.69
C MET A 614 -1.30 3.27 15.80
N PHE A 615 -1.52 4.59 15.80
CA PHE A 615 -0.72 5.58 15.09
C PHE A 615 -0.55 6.83 15.94
N SER A 616 0.58 7.54 15.81
CA SER A 616 0.89 8.74 16.59
C SER A 616 0.93 9.99 15.69
N MET A 617 -0.18 10.72 15.61
CA MET A 617 -0.36 11.87 14.69
C MET A 617 0.64 13.00 14.97
N TYR A 618 0.87 13.33 16.25
CA TYR A 618 1.86 14.33 16.68
C TYR A 618 3.17 13.71 17.20
N GLY A 619 3.41 12.43 16.92
CA GLY A 619 4.67 11.77 17.25
C GLY A 619 5.84 12.36 16.47
N ASN A 620 7.05 12.29 17.06
CA ASN A 620 8.33 12.58 16.41
C ASN A 620 8.68 11.49 15.38
N HIS A 621 7.92 11.42 14.30
CA HIS A 621 8.24 10.58 13.15
C HIS A 621 9.55 11.06 12.52
N LEU A 622 10.59 10.25 12.65
CA LEU A 622 11.88 10.37 11.96
C LEU A 622 12.68 11.67 12.24
N LYS A 623 12.95 11.97 13.51
CA LYS A 623 14.30 12.48 13.85
C LYS A 623 15.26 11.29 13.85
N MET A 624 15.97 11.06 12.75
CA MET A 624 17.12 10.14 12.73
C MET A 624 18.13 10.65 13.76
N SER A 625 18.50 9.84 14.75
CA SER A 625 19.28 10.37 15.88
C SER A 625 20.70 10.73 15.45
N ALA A 626 21.38 11.59 16.22
CA ALA A 626 22.79 11.89 15.97
C ALA A 626 23.69 10.64 16.04
N ALA A 627 23.26 9.59 16.78
CA ALA A 627 23.91 8.29 16.79
C ALA A 627 23.61 7.49 15.50
N ASP A 628 22.36 7.45 15.03
CA ASP A 628 21.99 6.75 13.79
C ASP A 628 22.64 7.38 12.57
N LEU A 629 22.65 8.72 12.48
CA LEU A 629 23.35 9.45 11.43
C LEU A 629 24.86 9.20 11.49
N LYS A 630 25.47 9.19 12.68
CA LYS A 630 26.89 8.85 12.84
C LYS A 630 27.18 7.40 12.45
N ASN A 631 26.31 6.46 12.79
CA ASN A 631 26.45 5.05 12.44
C ASN A 631 26.27 4.83 10.93
N PHE A 632 25.32 5.52 10.30
CA PHE A 632 25.13 5.51 8.85
C PHE A 632 26.33 6.12 8.13
N LEU A 633 26.84 7.28 8.58
CA LEU A 633 28.06 7.89 8.05
C LEU A 633 29.28 6.98 8.22
N ASN A 634 29.46 6.35 9.39
CA ASN A 634 30.52 5.37 9.63
C ASN A 634 30.41 4.14 8.71
N ALA A 635 29.20 3.63 8.47
CA ALA A 635 28.98 2.50 7.57
C ALA A 635 29.25 2.88 6.11
N LEU A 636 28.78 4.06 5.69
CA LEU A 636 29.03 4.64 4.37
C LEU A 636 30.53 4.89 4.14
N ASP A 637 31.26 5.41 5.14
CA ASP A 637 32.71 5.62 5.12
C ASP A 637 33.52 4.32 5.34
N THR A 638 32.86 3.20 5.68
CA THR A 638 33.44 1.86 5.63
C THR A 638 33.30 1.28 4.23
N VAL A 639 32.08 1.29 3.67
CA VAL A 639 31.78 0.85 2.29
C VAL A 639 32.62 1.61 1.25
N LYS A 640 32.92 2.90 1.47
CA LYS A 640 33.84 3.66 0.61
C LYS A 640 35.25 3.08 0.53
N LYS A 641 35.75 2.41 1.58
CA LYS A 641 37.11 1.83 1.58
C LYS A 641 37.20 0.61 0.67
N ASP A 642 36.12 -0.17 0.59
CA ASP A 642 35.99 -1.27 -0.37
C ASP A 642 35.95 -0.77 -1.84
N PHE A 643 35.69 0.54 -2.01
CA PHE A 643 35.68 1.30 -3.27
C PHE A 643 36.88 2.25 -3.45
N ILE A 644 37.96 2.07 -2.68
CA ILE A 644 39.28 2.69 -2.92
C ILE A 644 40.21 1.74 -3.69
N CYS A 645 40.89 2.24 -4.72
CA CYS A 645 41.82 1.42 -5.50
C CYS A 645 43.14 1.22 -4.73
N GLY A 646 43.49 -0.03 -4.44
CA GLY A 646 44.70 -0.42 -3.71
C GLY A 646 46.06 -0.13 -4.39
N VAL A 647 46.09 0.72 -5.43
CA VAL A 647 47.33 1.19 -6.10
C VAL A 647 47.52 2.70 -5.91
N CYS A 648 46.44 3.48 -6.02
CA CYS A 648 46.49 4.95 -5.95
C CYS A 648 45.76 5.55 -4.73
N GLU A 649 45.22 4.69 -3.86
CA GLU A 649 44.53 5.03 -2.59
C GLU A 649 43.39 6.06 -2.74
N LYS A 650 42.75 6.08 -3.92
CA LYS A 650 41.64 6.97 -4.26
C LYS A 650 40.41 6.19 -4.70
N THR A 651 39.23 6.77 -4.44
CA THR A 651 37.96 6.32 -5.03
C THR A 651 38.03 6.41 -6.55
N CYS A 652 37.63 5.34 -7.23
CA CYS A 652 38.00 5.14 -8.62
C CYS A 652 36.92 5.52 -9.62
N LYS A 653 37.26 6.36 -10.61
CA LYS A 653 36.34 6.80 -11.67
C LYS A 653 36.04 5.72 -12.71
N GLU A 654 37.03 4.87 -13.01
CA GLU A 654 36.91 3.78 -13.98
C GLU A 654 37.42 2.47 -13.36
N PRO A 655 36.58 1.75 -12.59
CA PRO A 655 36.97 0.48 -11.99
C PRO A 655 37.05 -0.64 -13.05
N VAL A 656 38.14 -1.40 -13.02
CA VAL A 656 38.35 -2.61 -13.82
C VAL A 656 38.74 -3.78 -12.92
N VAL A 657 38.23 -4.95 -13.22
CA VAL A 657 38.35 -6.16 -12.42
C VAL A 657 39.44 -7.07 -12.99
N LEU A 658 40.30 -7.57 -12.11
CA LEU A 658 41.36 -8.53 -12.42
C LEU A 658 40.77 -9.94 -12.57
N LYS A 659 40.74 -10.49 -13.80
CA LYS A 659 40.12 -11.81 -14.07
C LYS A 659 40.62 -12.97 -13.20
N LYS A 660 41.88 -12.91 -12.74
CA LYS A 660 42.50 -13.95 -11.90
C LYS A 660 42.04 -13.99 -10.44
N CYS A 661 41.52 -12.88 -9.90
CA CYS A 661 41.23 -12.78 -8.45
C CYS A 661 40.01 -11.94 -8.08
N PHE A 662 39.29 -11.36 -9.05
CA PHE A 662 38.07 -10.56 -8.90
C PHE A 662 38.17 -9.31 -8.01
N HIS A 663 39.35 -9.00 -7.48
CA HIS A 663 39.68 -7.68 -6.95
C HIS A 663 39.73 -6.67 -8.11
N TRP A 664 39.30 -5.44 -7.80
CA TRP A 664 39.18 -4.37 -8.77
C TRP A 664 40.23 -3.28 -8.51
N ILE A 665 40.60 -2.55 -9.56
CA ILE A 665 41.59 -1.46 -9.58
C ILE A 665 41.12 -0.38 -10.57
N CYS A 666 41.82 0.75 -10.68
CA CYS A 666 41.53 1.72 -11.75
C CYS A 666 42.06 1.29 -13.12
N ALA A 667 41.37 1.71 -14.18
CA ALA A 667 41.72 1.46 -15.58
C ALA A 667 43.13 1.90 -15.97
N GLU A 668 43.70 2.89 -15.28
CA GLU A 668 45.08 3.38 -15.43
C GLU A 668 46.13 2.35 -14.96
N HIS A 669 45.75 1.43 -14.05
CA HIS A 669 46.65 0.48 -13.40
C HIS A 669 46.55 -0.95 -13.97
N LYS A 670 46.04 -1.14 -15.19
CA LYS A 670 45.83 -2.48 -15.80
C LYS A 670 47.10 -3.35 -15.83
N ASN A 671 48.27 -2.75 -16.02
CA ASN A 671 49.54 -3.46 -16.29
C ASN A 671 50.32 -3.84 -15.00
N LEU A 672 49.64 -4.43 -14.03
CA LEU A 672 50.25 -4.89 -12.77
C LEU A 672 50.78 -6.33 -12.91
N LYS A 673 51.94 -6.61 -12.29
CA LYS A 673 52.50 -7.97 -12.22
C LYS A 673 51.93 -8.82 -11.08
N GLN A 674 51.33 -8.18 -10.07
CA GLN A 674 50.66 -8.83 -8.93
C GLN A 674 49.46 -7.97 -8.49
N CYS A 675 48.41 -8.60 -7.96
CA CYS A 675 47.24 -7.89 -7.42
C CYS A 675 47.61 -7.12 -6.12
N PRO A 676 47.25 -5.83 -5.96
CA PRO A 676 47.54 -5.09 -4.74
C PRO A 676 46.85 -5.70 -3.51
N ASN A 677 45.57 -6.05 -3.63
CA ASN A 677 44.76 -6.48 -2.48
C ASN A 677 45.06 -7.92 -2.00
N CYS A 678 45.58 -8.80 -2.87
CA CYS A 678 45.78 -10.22 -2.54
C CYS A 678 47.09 -10.84 -3.07
N HIS A 679 47.97 -10.03 -3.67
CA HIS A 679 49.35 -10.35 -4.11
C HIS A 679 49.50 -11.52 -5.11
N ILE A 680 48.40 -12.03 -5.68
CA ILE A 680 48.39 -13.08 -6.72
C ILE A 680 49.09 -12.58 -8.00
N PRO A 681 50.01 -13.36 -8.61
CA PRO A 681 50.67 -13.04 -9.88
C PRO A 681 49.73 -12.91 -11.08
N LEU A 682 49.94 -11.86 -11.85
CA LEU A 682 49.08 -11.41 -12.95
C LEU A 682 49.77 -11.55 -14.31
N ASP A 683 50.44 -12.67 -14.55
CA ASP A 683 50.94 -13.06 -15.88
C ASP A 683 49.80 -12.90 -16.91
N ASP A 684 50.02 -12.02 -17.88
CA ASP A 684 49.15 -11.58 -18.98
C ASP A 684 47.65 -11.45 -18.63
N ALA A 685 47.37 -10.86 -17.47
CA ALA A 685 46.01 -10.75 -16.95
C ALA A 685 45.16 -9.70 -17.68
N GLU A 686 44.35 -10.15 -18.64
CA GLU A 686 43.23 -9.35 -19.16
C GLU A 686 42.35 -8.83 -18.00
N THR A 687 41.98 -7.56 -18.07
CA THR A 687 40.97 -6.95 -17.18
C THR A 687 39.60 -6.92 -17.85
N PHE A 688 38.54 -6.81 -17.06
CA PHE A 688 37.19 -6.53 -17.57
C PHE A 688 36.55 -5.38 -16.79
N VAL A 689 35.63 -4.64 -17.42
CA VAL A 689 34.83 -3.62 -16.73
C VAL A 689 33.65 -4.32 -16.07
N ASP A 690 33.39 -4.05 -14.79
CA ASP A 690 32.14 -4.45 -14.14
C ASP A 690 31.28 -3.21 -13.90
N ASP A 691 30.23 -3.08 -14.72
CA ASP A 691 29.23 -2.02 -14.66
C ASP A 691 28.52 -1.92 -13.29
N LYS A 692 28.41 -3.03 -12.55
CA LYS A 692 27.81 -3.04 -11.21
C LYS A 692 28.75 -2.41 -10.20
N ILE A 693 30.07 -2.67 -10.31
CA ILE A 693 31.07 -1.99 -9.48
C ILE A 693 31.08 -0.50 -9.82
N ALA A 694 31.10 -0.12 -11.09
CA ALA A 694 31.04 1.29 -11.51
C ALA A 694 29.81 2.02 -10.91
N ARG A 695 28.60 1.46 -11.07
CA ARG A 695 27.37 2.02 -10.49
C ARG A 695 27.35 2.02 -8.96
N CYS A 696 27.99 1.06 -8.30
CA CYS A 696 28.15 1.07 -6.85
C CYS A 696 29.09 2.18 -6.36
N ILE A 697 30.21 2.44 -7.05
CA ILE A 697 31.10 3.56 -6.74
C ILE A 697 30.37 4.89 -6.98
N GLU A 698 29.67 5.03 -8.10
CA GLU A 698 28.87 6.21 -8.45
C GLU A 698 27.79 6.48 -7.39
N SER A 699 26.97 5.48 -7.06
CA SER A 699 25.93 5.58 -6.00
C SER A 699 26.53 5.92 -4.63
N THR A 700 27.69 5.35 -4.29
CA THR A 700 28.37 5.64 -3.01
C THR A 700 28.96 7.06 -2.99
N THR A 701 29.34 7.60 -4.14
CA THR A 701 29.85 8.97 -4.31
C THR A 701 28.70 9.98 -4.28
N GLU A 702 27.58 9.69 -4.92
CA GLU A 702 26.34 10.50 -4.84
C GLU A 702 25.82 10.56 -3.40
N LEU A 703 25.76 9.40 -2.72
CA LEU A 703 25.46 9.35 -1.29
C LEU A 703 26.49 10.10 -0.44
N ASP A 704 27.77 10.17 -0.83
CA ASP A 704 28.73 11.03 -0.15
C ASP A 704 28.33 12.51 -0.28
N LEU A 705 28.14 12.99 -1.50
CA LEU A 705 27.81 14.39 -1.81
C LEU A 705 26.48 14.85 -1.17
N ILE A 706 25.48 13.97 -1.09
CA ILE A 706 24.21 14.24 -0.40
C ILE A 706 24.42 14.43 1.11
N PHE A 707 25.23 13.59 1.74
CA PHE A 707 25.42 13.57 3.20
C PHE A 707 26.67 14.35 3.68
N GLU A 708 27.51 14.88 2.77
CA GLU A 708 28.73 15.63 3.10
C GLU A 708 28.43 16.88 3.94
N LYS A 709 27.32 17.58 3.62
CA LYS A 709 26.82 18.74 4.37
C LYS A 709 26.43 18.42 5.83
N LEU A 710 26.34 17.14 6.18
CA LEU A 710 25.96 16.63 7.51
C LEU A 710 27.17 16.05 8.29
N ARG A 711 28.38 16.00 7.72
CA ARG A 711 29.60 15.58 8.45
C ARG A 711 30.05 16.66 9.45
N PRO A 712 30.38 16.31 10.71
CA PRO A 712 31.00 17.24 11.67
C PRO A 712 32.38 17.73 11.21
N LYS A 713 32.65 19.04 11.29
CA LYS A 713 33.87 19.69 10.78
C LYS A 713 35.17 19.36 11.52
N GLU A 714 35.13 18.51 12.56
CA GLU A 714 36.26 18.29 13.48
C GLU A 714 37.22 17.17 13.03
N LEU A 715 36.80 16.29 12.12
CA LEU A 715 37.54 15.05 11.76
C LEU A 715 38.73 15.23 10.81
N ILE A 716 38.97 16.43 10.26
CA ILE A 716 39.94 16.64 9.16
C ILE A 716 41.42 16.66 9.62
N LYS A 717 41.71 16.71 10.93
CA LYS A 717 43.08 16.94 11.46
C LYS A 717 44.00 15.71 11.59
N ALA A 718 43.65 14.55 11.01
CA ALA A 718 44.27 13.26 11.37
C ALA A 718 44.93 12.45 10.22
N SER A 719 45.52 13.08 9.19
CA SER A 719 46.40 12.37 8.24
C SER A 719 47.46 13.23 7.54
N THR A 720 48.54 13.58 8.26
CA THR A 720 49.79 14.12 7.66
C THR A 720 51.03 13.75 8.50
N LYS A 721 51.55 12.54 8.31
CA LYS A 721 52.85 11.98 8.79
C LYS A 721 52.90 10.51 8.31
N SER A 722 54.00 9.90 7.85
CA SER A 722 55.33 10.39 7.43
C SER A 722 56.00 9.31 6.56
N THR A 723 56.76 9.67 5.53
CA THR A 723 57.53 8.74 4.68
C THR A 723 58.75 8.12 5.38
N LYS A 724 59.15 6.87 5.03
CA LYS A 724 60.53 6.48 4.59
C LYS A 724 60.75 4.97 4.33
N LYS A 725 61.46 4.69 3.21
CA LYS A 725 62.43 3.59 2.89
C LYS A 725 62.02 2.09 2.88
N THR A 726 62.14 1.48 1.68
CA THR A 726 63.05 0.37 1.24
C THR A 726 63.56 -0.68 2.28
N ASP A 727 63.76 -1.99 2.00
CA ASP A 727 64.35 -2.72 0.84
C ASP A 727 63.97 -4.25 0.80
N GLU A 728 64.18 -4.94 -0.35
CA GLU A 728 64.55 -6.40 -0.58
C GLU A 728 63.79 -7.63 0.07
N VAL A 729 63.82 -8.94 -0.34
CA VAL A 729 63.99 -9.73 -1.61
C VAL A 729 63.59 -11.25 -1.38
N THR A 730 63.26 -12.03 -2.45
CA THR A 730 63.14 -13.54 -2.59
C THR A 730 62.01 -14.43 -1.96
N ASN A 731 61.04 -14.88 -2.80
CA ASN A 731 60.96 -16.21 -3.50
C ASN A 731 61.05 -17.61 -2.77
N LYS A 732 59.97 -18.45 -2.76
CA LYS A 732 59.89 -19.85 -3.34
C LYS A 732 58.64 -20.74 -2.99
N ARG A 733 58.10 -21.45 -4.02
CA ARG A 733 57.46 -22.81 -4.16
C ARG A 733 56.72 -23.52 -2.97
N ALA A 734 55.47 -24.04 -3.08
CA ALA A 734 54.90 -25.23 -3.82
C ALA A 734 55.01 -26.60 -3.05
N LYS A 735 54.23 -27.71 -3.23
CA LYS A 735 53.45 -28.34 -4.35
C LYS A 735 52.32 -29.33 -3.82
N PRO A 736 51.70 -30.35 -4.53
CA PRO A 736 50.33 -30.90 -4.28
C PRO A 736 50.24 -32.47 -4.23
N ILE A 737 49.08 -33.13 -4.51
CA ILE A 737 48.89 -34.47 -5.19
C ILE A 737 47.39 -34.77 -5.53
N GLU A 738 47.00 -35.94 -6.09
CA GLU A 738 45.85 -36.13 -7.04
C GLU A 738 45.04 -37.47 -7.05
N LYS A 739 43.73 -37.40 -7.41
CA LYS A 739 42.86 -38.38 -8.18
C LYS A 739 42.54 -39.78 -7.53
N PRO A 740 41.93 -40.85 -8.16
CA PRO A 740 41.27 -41.06 -9.50
C PRO A 740 39.96 -41.99 -9.66
N ILE A 741 39.11 -41.76 -10.72
CA ILE A 741 38.59 -42.72 -11.79
C ILE A 741 37.29 -43.66 -11.74
N LYS A 742 36.34 -43.46 -12.72
CA LYS A 742 35.46 -44.34 -13.63
C LYS A 742 34.19 -45.23 -13.27
N ASN A 743 33.10 -45.06 -14.10
CA ASN A 743 32.10 -46.04 -14.72
C ASN A 743 31.01 -46.82 -13.90
N SER A 744 29.98 -47.58 -14.41
CA SER A 744 28.91 -47.53 -15.50
C SER A 744 28.16 -48.92 -15.65
N GLY A 745 26.93 -49.23 -16.17
CA GLY A 745 25.68 -48.58 -16.69
C GLY A 745 24.86 -49.46 -17.73
N LYS A 746 23.49 -49.67 -17.66
CA LYS A 746 22.59 -50.41 -18.63
C LYS A 746 21.02 -50.24 -18.38
N LYS A 747 20.09 -50.94 -19.11
CA LYS A 747 18.56 -50.77 -19.25
C LYS A 747 17.84 -52.17 -19.49
N PRO A 748 16.50 -52.38 -19.78
CA PRO A 748 15.14 -51.87 -19.33
C PRO A 748 13.97 -52.96 -19.17
N LEU A 749 12.65 -52.61 -18.93
CA LEU A 749 11.33 -53.21 -19.45
C LEU A 749 10.05 -53.39 -18.52
N SER A 750 8.84 -52.97 -19.01
CA SER A 750 7.38 -53.42 -18.82
C SER A 750 6.68 -53.52 -17.42
N ASP A 751 5.33 -53.72 -17.17
CA ASP A 751 4.07 -53.90 -17.98
C ASP A 751 2.67 -53.67 -17.24
N LYS A 752 1.57 -53.41 -18.00
CA LYS A 752 0.07 -53.70 -17.94
C LYS A 752 -0.96 -53.68 -16.72
N THR A 753 -2.12 -53.00 -16.97
CA THR A 753 -3.62 -53.32 -16.81
C THR A 753 -4.54 -53.29 -15.53
N ASN A 754 -5.71 -52.61 -15.67
CA ASN A 754 -7.16 -52.81 -15.23
C ASN A 754 -7.57 -53.23 -13.78
N SER A 755 -8.69 -52.78 -13.14
CA SER A 755 -10.16 -52.87 -13.49
C SER A 755 -11.12 -52.11 -12.48
N ARG A 756 -12.48 -52.26 -12.52
CA ARG A 756 -13.52 -51.42 -11.79
C ARG A 756 -14.84 -52.16 -11.41
N PRO A 757 -15.43 -51.93 -10.20
CA PRO A 757 -16.80 -51.36 -9.95
C PRO A 757 -16.80 -50.35 -8.73
N GLU A 758 -17.84 -49.67 -8.17
CA GLU A 758 -19.34 -49.60 -8.19
C GLU A 758 -20.09 -50.52 -7.19
N LEU A 759 -21.12 -50.15 -6.39
CA LEU A 759 -21.94 -48.92 -6.09
C LEU A 759 -22.28 -48.91 -4.53
N SER A 760 -23.20 -48.23 -3.81
CA SER A 760 -24.26 -47.18 -3.94
C SER A 760 -24.80 -46.72 -2.53
N GLU A 761 -25.34 -45.48 -2.39
CA GLU A 761 -26.19 -44.91 -1.27
C GLU A 761 -25.64 -44.87 0.19
N THR A 762 -26.13 -44.04 1.16
CA THR A 762 -27.29 -43.10 1.25
C THR A 762 -26.90 -41.74 1.91
N LEU A 763 -27.81 -40.74 1.98
CA LEU A 763 -27.55 -39.36 2.48
C LEU A 763 -28.00 -39.08 3.93
N ASN A 764 -27.22 -38.28 4.69
CA ASN A 764 -27.57 -36.90 5.14
C ASN A 764 -26.72 -36.40 6.33
N SER A 765 -25.64 -35.68 6.04
CA SER A 765 -25.05 -34.64 6.92
C SER A 765 -24.01 -33.82 6.14
N ASN A 766 -23.61 -32.68 6.69
CA ASN A 766 -22.66 -31.67 6.16
C ASN A 766 -23.20 -30.73 5.07
N VAL A 767 -23.01 -29.41 5.30
CA VAL A 767 -23.04 -28.38 4.25
C VAL A 767 -21.62 -27.82 3.99
N SER A 768 -20.74 -27.80 4.99
CA SER A 768 -19.35 -27.33 4.85
C SER A 768 -18.44 -28.27 4.03
N SER A 769 -18.87 -29.50 3.75
CA SER A 769 -18.22 -30.39 2.79
C SER A 769 -18.65 -30.13 1.34
N ILE A 770 -19.84 -29.56 1.10
CA ILE A 770 -20.43 -29.40 -0.24
C ILE A 770 -19.56 -28.47 -1.10
N VAL A 771 -19.12 -27.35 -0.53
CA VAL A 771 -18.20 -26.41 -1.20
C VAL A 771 -16.84 -27.06 -1.53
N LYS A 772 -16.44 -28.13 -0.83
CA LYS A 772 -15.25 -28.94 -1.15
C LYS A 772 -15.54 -30.12 -2.09
N SER A 773 -16.79 -30.52 -2.32
CA SER A 773 -17.14 -31.61 -3.22
C SER A 773 -17.44 -31.15 -4.64
N ASN A 774 -17.94 -29.93 -4.85
CA ASN A 774 -18.48 -29.52 -6.16
C ASN A 774 -17.39 -29.37 -7.26
N GLU A 775 -16.19 -28.95 -6.89
CA GLU A 775 -15.00 -28.94 -7.76
C GLU A 775 -14.23 -30.29 -7.79
N LYS A 776 -14.79 -31.37 -7.21
CA LYS A 776 -14.13 -32.70 -7.21
C LYS A 776 -14.20 -33.31 -8.61
N ARG A 777 -13.12 -33.15 -9.38
CA ARG A 777 -12.94 -33.70 -10.73
C ARG A 777 -12.88 -35.23 -10.70
N ASN A 778 -13.53 -35.90 -11.67
CA ASN A 778 -13.43 -37.35 -11.88
C ASN A 778 -12.14 -37.73 -12.65
N THR A 779 -11.98 -39.01 -13.03
CA THR A 779 -10.81 -39.49 -13.79
C THR A 779 -10.66 -38.89 -15.20
N LYS A 780 -11.74 -38.35 -15.78
CA LYS A 780 -11.73 -37.57 -17.03
C LYS A 780 -11.57 -36.06 -16.79
N GLY A 781 -11.48 -35.61 -15.55
CA GLY A 781 -11.39 -34.19 -15.21
C GLY A 781 -12.74 -33.48 -15.11
N GLU A 782 -13.86 -34.15 -15.40
CA GLU A 782 -15.20 -33.59 -15.32
C GLU A 782 -15.54 -33.24 -13.86
N THR A 783 -15.98 -32.01 -13.58
CA THR A 783 -16.61 -31.65 -12.28
C THR A 783 -18.07 -32.10 -12.26
N ALA A 784 -18.73 -32.01 -11.09
CA ALA A 784 -20.17 -32.27 -10.99
C ALA A 784 -20.99 -31.41 -11.98
N LEU A 785 -20.56 -30.16 -12.23
CA LEU A 785 -21.21 -29.25 -13.17
C LEU A 785 -21.06 -29.71 -14.63
N HIS A 786 -19.90 -30.25 -15.04
CA HIS A 786 -19.75 -30.87 -16.38
C HIS A 786 -20.71 -32.04 -16.56
N LEU A 787 -20.79 -32.92 -15.55
CA LEU A 787 -21.68 -34.09 -15.58
C LEU A 787 -23.16 -33.70 -15.64
N ALA A 788 -23.56 -32.65 -14.90
CA ALA A 788 -24.93 -32.15 -14.93
C ALA A 788 -25.28 -31.49 -16.27
N CYS A 789 -24.35 -30.70 -16.84
CA CYS A 789 -24.46 -30.07 -18.16
C CYS A 789 -24.56 -31.11 -19.29
N ARG A 790 -23.62 -32.07 -19.35
CA ARG A 790 -23.61 -33.15 -20.35
C ARG A 790 -24.82 -34.10 -20.26
N LEU A 791 -25.56 -34.07 -19.14
CA LEU A 791 -26.81 -34.81 -18.93
C LEU A 791 -28.08 -33.91 -18.99
N GLY A 792 -27.94 -32.62 -19.30
CA GLY A 792 -29.07 -31.67 -19.41
C GLY A 792 -29.87 -31.45 -18.13
N LYS A 793 -29.31 -31.74 -16.95
CA LYS A 793 -30.06 -31.76 -15.68
C LYS A 793 -30.22 -30.37 -15.07
N ILE A 794 -31.15 -29.60 -15.62
CA ILE A 794 -31.36 -28.18 -15.32
C ILE A 794 -31.36 -27.85 -13.82
N ASP A 795 -32.08 -28.59 -12.99
CA ASP A 795 -32.19 -28.23 -11.57
C ASP A 795 -30.92 -28.56 -10.77
N GLN A 796 -30.22 -29.65 -11.14
CA GLN A 796 -28.88 -29.95 -10.58
C GLN A 796 -27.83 -28.91 -11.04
N ILE A 797 -27.98 -28.35 -12.24
CA ILE A 797 -27.14 -27.24 -12.71
C ILE A 797 -27.41 -25.98 -11.86
N LYS A 798 -28.68 -25.61 -11.65
CA LYS A 798 -29.05 -24.48 -10.77
C LYS A 798 -28.54 -24.65 -9.34
N GLU A 799 -28.70 -25.83 -8.75
CA GLU A 799 -28.19 -26.15 -7.40
C GLU A 799 -26.66 -26.01 -7.33
N LEU A 800 -25.92 -26.53 -8.31
CA LEU A 800 -24.45 -26.43 -8.36
C LEU A 800 -23.96 -24.99 -8.57
N LEU A 801 -24.65 -24.20 -9.42
CA LEU A 801 -24.33 -22.79 -9.64
C LEU A 801 -24.63 -21.94 -8.40
N ALA A 802 -25.76 -22.16 -7.73
CA ALA A 802 -26.10 -21.51 -6.47
C ALA A 802 -25.12 -21.90 -5.34
N ALA A 803 -24.58 -23.11 -5.37
CA ALA A 803 -23.51 -23.57 -4.48
C ALA A 803 -22.09 -23.13 -4.91
N GLY A 804 -21.97 -22.25 -5.91
CA GLY A 804 -20.70 -21.61 -6.30
C GLY A 804 -19.76 -22.46 -7.17
N ALA A 805 -20.26 -23.45 -7.90
CA ALA A 805 -19.45 -24.24 -8.84
C ALA A 805 -18.88 -23.37 -9.98
N ASN A 806 -17.62 -23.60 -10.34
CA ASN A 806 -16.91 -22.79 -11.32
C ASN A 806 -17.28 -23.19 -12.76
N THR A 807 -18.03 -22.32 -13.43
CA THR A 807 -18.43 -22.44 -14.84
C THR A 807 -17.26 -22.46 -15.84
N ASN A 808 -16.05 -22.10 -15.37
CA ASN A 808 -14.84 -21.98 -16.18
C ASN A 808 -13.80 -23.07 -15.91
N THR A 809 -14.05 -24.00 -14.97
CA THR A 809 -13.18 -25.17 -14.78
C THR A 809 -13.17 -26.01 -16.06
N LYS A 810 -12.02 -26.55 -16.44
CA LYS A 810 -11.88 -27.45 -17.60
C LYS A 810 -11.86 -28.93 -17.20
N ASP A 811 -12.31 -29.81 -18.08
CA ASP A 811 -12.08 -31.26 -18.04
C ASP A 811 -10.65 -31.61 -18.52
N ASN A 812 -10.32 -32.89 -18.75
CA ASN A 812 -9.03 -33.31 -19.29
C ASN A 812 -8.93 -33.28 -20.83
N ALA A 813 -10.06 -33.19 -21.57
CA ALA A 813 -10.06 -32.83 -23.00
C ALA A 813 -9.86 -31.31 -23.23
N GLY A 814 -10.01 -30.50 -22.18
CA GLY A 814 -9.88 -29.05 -22.19
C GLY A 814 -11.20 -28.30 -22.34
N TRP A 815 -12.32 -29.02 -22.38
CA TRP A 815 -13.70 -28.52 -22.47
C TRP A 815 -14.14 -27.88 -21.15
N THR A 816 -15.09 -26.96 -21.20
CA THR A 816 -15.77 -26.39 -20.01
C THR A 816 -17.24 -26.80 -19.99
N PRO A 817 -18.00 -26.60 -18.89
CA PRO A 817 -19.45 -26.84 -18.86
C PRO A 817 -20.22 -26.08 -19.95
N LEU A 818 -19.71 -24.93 -20.42
CA LEU A 818 -20.30 -24.22 -21.56
C LEU A 818 -20.11 -24.97 -22.89
N HIS A 819 -18.96 -25.62 -23.11
CA HIS A 819 -18.76 -26.45 -24.31
C HIS A 819 -19.72 -27.65 -24.33
N GLU A 820 -19.94 -28.27 -23.17
CA GLU A 820 -20.88 -29.39 -23.00
C GLU A 820 -22.32 -29.01 -23.41
N VAL A 821 -22.89 -27.94 -22.86
CA VAL A 821 -24.27 -27.53 -23.22
C VAL A 821 -24.37 -27.02 -24.66
N VAL A 822 -23.31 -26.41 -25.19
CA VAL A 822 -23.27 -25.90 -26.56
C VAL A 822 -23.18 -27.03 -27.58
N GLN A 823 -22.32 -28.04 -27.39
CA GLN A 823 -22.29 -29.23 -28.26
C GLN A 823 -23.65 -29.94 -28.27
N ASN A 824 -24.26 -30.08 -27.09
CA ASN A 824 -25.54 -30.79 -26.93
C ASN A 824 -26.79 -29.95 -27.35
N GLY A 825 -26.62 -28.72 -27.86
CA GLY A 825 -27.73 -27.92 -28.40
C GLY A 825 -28.68 -27.32 -27.34
N GLN A 826 -28.24 -27.18 -26.10
CA GLN A 826 -29.11 -26.85 -24.96
C GLN A 826 -29.18 -25.33 -24.70
N LEU A 827 -29.96 -24.61 -25.52
CA LEU A 827 -30.05 -23.14 -25.51
C LEU A 827 -30.36 -22.53 -24.12
N ASP A 828 -31.34 -23.07 -23.39
CA ASP A 828 -31.72 -22.57 -22.07
C ASP A 828 -30.58 -22.69 -21.04
N LEU A 829 -29.75 -23.73 -21.18
CA LEU A 829 -28.60 -23.96 -20.31
C LEU A 829 -27.37 -23.14 -20.72
N VAL A 830 -27.24 -22.80 -22.01
CA VAL A 830 -26.31 -21.76 -22.46
C VAL A 830 -26.68 -20.43 -21.78
N GLN A 831 -27.94 -20.00 -21.88
CA GLN A 831 -28.40 -18.75 -21.27
C GLN A 831 -28.22 -18.75 -19.74
N LEU A 832 -28.56 -19.85 -19.07
CA LEU A 832 -28.36 -20.01 -17.62
C LEU A 832 -26.87 -19.90 -17.21
N LEU A 833 -25.95 -20.54 -17.92
CA LEU A 833 -24.51 -20.43 -17.63
C LEU A 833 -23.98 -19.01 -17.87
N LEU A 834 -24.44 -18.33 -18.92
CA LEU A 834 -24.01 -16.96 -19.25
C LEU A 834 -24.37 -15.94 -18.15
N GLN A 835 -25.40 -16.20 -17.34
CA GLN A 835 -25.77 -15.39 -16.18
C GLN A 835 -24.81 -15.54 -14.98
N TYR A 836 -23.94 -16.54 -14.96
CA TYR A 836 -23.03 -16.88 -13.85
C TYR A 836 -21.54 -16.70 -14.22
N ASN A 837 -21.17 -15.50 -14.70
CA ASN A 837 -19.78 -15.09 -15.00
C ASN A 837 -18.95 -16.09 -15.83
N THR A 838 -19.60 -16.78 -16.77
CA THR A 838 -18.95 -17.74 -17.66
C THR A 838 -18.16 -17.02 -18.76
N LEU A 839 -16.90 -17.40 -18.95
CA LEU A 839 -16.00 -16.86 -19.96
C LEU A 839 -16.31 -17.47 -21.33
N ILE A 840 -16.95 -16.67 -22.17
CA ILE A 840 -17.55 -17.08 -23.44
C ILE A 840 -16.52 -17.55 -24.48
N ASN A 841 -15.32 -16.97 -24.45
CA ASN A 841 -14.26 -17.18 -25.44
C ASN A 841 -13.15 -18.13 -24.95
N VAL A 842 -13.41 -18.98 -23.95
CA VAL A 842 -12.42 -19.99 -23.51
C VAL A 842 -12.19 -21.02 -24.62
N PRO A 843 -10.95 -21.27 -25.06
CA PRO A 843 -10.68 -22.31 -26.06
C PRO A 843 -10.75 -23.70 -25.45
N GLY A 844 -11.54 -24.60 -26.02
CA GLY A 844 -11.63 -26.02 -25.69
C GLY A 844 -10.52 -26.86 -26.35
N GLN A 845 -10.84 -28.11 -26.67
CA GLN A 845 -9.97 -28.98 -27.46
C GLN A 845 -9.65 -28.34 -28.82
N GLY A 846 -8.45 -28.54 -29.36
CA GLY A 846 -8.07 -27.94 -30.65
C GLY A 846 -8.03 -26.41 -30.68
N ASN A 847 -8.04 -25.73 -29.52
CA ASN A 847 -8.20 -24.29 -29.39
C ASN A 847 -9.57 -23.75 -29.87
N GLU A 848 -10.60 -24.59 -29.84
CA GLU A 848 -11.93 -24.28 -30.40
C GLU A 848 -12.86 -23.77 -29.30
N THR A 849 -13.32 -22.53 -29.42
CA THR A 849 -14.23 -21.89 -28.44
C THR A 849 -15.65 -22.46 -28.54
N PRO A 850 -16.55 -22.22 -27.56
CA PRO A 850 -17.95 -22.63 -27.66
C PRO A 850 -18.61 -22.16 -28.97
N LEU A 851 -18.24 -20.99 -29.49
CA LEU A 851 -18.75 -20.51 -30.78
C LEU A 851 -18.26 -21.35 -31.99
N HIS A 852 -17.05 -21.92 -31.95
CA HIS A 852 -16.61 -22.88 -32.98
C HIS A 852 -17.51 -24.12 -32.98
N GLU A 853 -17.84 -24.65 -31.79
CA GLU A 853 -18.70 -25.83 -31.66
C GLU A 853 -20.15 -25.53 -32.04
N ALA A 854 -20.71 -24.39 -31.60
CA ALA A 854 -22.05 -23.94 -32.01
C ALA A 854 -22.17 -23.86 -33.55
N VAL A 855 -21.15 -23.29 -34.22
CA VAL A 855 -21.09 -23.23 -35.68
C VAL A 855 -20.94 -24.62 -36.31
N ARG A 856 -20.04 -25.47 -35.79
CA ARG A 856 -19.77 -26.83 -36.30
C ARG A 856 -21.01 -27.72 -36.24
N TYR A 857 -21.67 -27.76 -35.10
CA TYR A 857 -22.89 -28.55 -34.88
C TYR A 857 -24.16 -27.87 -35.44
N LYS A 858 -24.01 -26.68 -36.03
CA LYS A 858 -25.08 -25.88 -36.67
C LYS A 858 -26.19 -25.42 -35.71
N HIS A 859 -25.85 -25.21 -34.44
CA HIS A 859 -26.76 -24.69 -33.43
C HIS A 859 -26.94 -23.18 -33.58
N VAL A 860 -27.73 -22.76 -34.56
CA VAL A 860 -27.92 -21.37 -35.00
C VAL A 860 -28.27 -20.43 -33.85
N GLU A 861 -29.29 -20.77 -33.06
CA GLU A 861 -29.80 -19.94 -31.96
C GLU A 861 -28.75 -19.77 -30.84
N ILE A 862 -27.94 -20.81 -30.59
CA ILE A 862 -26.83 -20.78 -29.63
C ILE A 862 -25.69 -19.91 -30.15
N ALA A 863 -25.33 -20.03 -31.43
CA ALA A 863 -24.33 -19.17 -32.05
C ALA A 863 -24.74 -17.69 -31.99
N GLU A 864 -26.02 -17.38 -32.27
CA GLU A 864 -26.57 -16.03 -32.12
C GLU A 864 -26.53 -15.54 -30.66
N VAL A 865 -26.98 -16.34 -29.68
CA VAL A 865 -26.95 -15.97 -28.26
C VAL A 865 -25.53 -15.77 -27.73
N LEU A 866 -24.57 -16.61 -28.14
CA LEU A 866 -23.16 -16.46 -27.78
C LEU A 866 -22.59 -15.15 -28.34
N VAL A 867 -22.85 -14.82 -29.62
CA VAL A 867 -22.41 -13.55 -30.20
C VAL A 867 -23.08 -12.35 -29.52
N LYS A 868 -24.39 -12.44 -29.21
CA LYS A 868 -25.11 -11.39 -28.46
C LYS A 868 -24.52 -11.07 -27.08
N HIS A 869 -23.81 -12.02 -26.45
CA HIS A 869 -23.11 -11.83 -25.19
C HIS A 869 -21.60 -11.56 -25.34
N GLY A 870 -21.07 -11.46 -26.57
CA GLY A 870 -19.68 -11.07 -26.84
C GLY A 870 -18.73 -12.22 -27.23
N ALA A 871 -19.24 -13.32 -27.78
CA ALA A 871 -18.39 -14.32 -28.44
C ALA A 871 -17.70 -13.73 -29.70
N ASP A 872 -16.39 -13.94 -29.84
CA ASP A 872 -15.64 -13.41 -30.98
C ASP A 872 -15.64 -14.39 -32.16
N ILE A 873 -16.24 -13.96 -33.27
CA ILE A 873 -16.35 -14.69 -34.53
C ILE A 873 -14.99 -14.91 -35.24
N ASN A 874 -13.91 -14.29 -34.76
CA ASN A 874 -12.58 -14.24 -35.40
C ASN A 874 -11.46 -15.00 -34.65
N ILE A 875 -11.73 -15.60 -33.49
CA ILE A 875 -10.74 -16.44 -32.79
C ILE A 875 -10.36 -17.63 -33.67
N ARG A 876 -9.09 -18.02 -33.72
CA ARG A 876 -8.61 -19.13 -34.56
C ARG A 876 -8.38 -20.42 -33.77
N ASN A 877 -8.84 -21.54 -34.32
CA ASN A 877 -8.49 -22.89 -33.86
C ASN A 877 -7.03 -23.27 -34.20
N CYS A 878 -6.61 -24.47 -33.82
CA CYS A 878 -5.28 -25.00 -34.10
C CYS A 878 -4.95 -25.21 -35.60
N LYS A 879 -5.97 -25.20 -36.47
CA LYS A 879 -5.83 -25.23 -37.94
C LYS A 879 -5.78 -23.83 -38.56
N GLY A 880 -5.95 -22.78 -37.75
CA GLY A 880 -6.02 -21.39 -38.19
C GLY A 880 -7.40 -20.95 -38.69
N GLU A 881 -8.42 -21.80 -38.60
CA GLU A 881 -9.81 -21.53 -39.00
C GLU A 881 -10.55 -20.75 -37.90
N THR A 882 -11.49 -19.90 -38.27
CA THR A 882 -12.34 -19.12 -37.34
C THR A 882 -13.79 -19.60 -37.35
N PRO A 883 -14.62 -19.31 -36.32
CA PRO A 883 -16.05 -19.59 -36.35
C PRO A 883 -16.73 -18.98 -37.58
N TYR A 884 -16.38 -17.73 -37.91
CA TYR A 884 -16.89 -17.10 -39.13
C TYR A 884 -16.48 -17.84 -40.40
N GLN A 885 -15.26 -18.37 -40.51
CA GLN A 885 -14.84 -19.12 -41.70
C GLN A 885 -15.53 -20.49 -41.80
N LEU A 886 -15.65 -21.22 -40.68
CA LEU A 886 -16.29 -22.54 -40.58
C LEU A 886 -17.81 -22.52 -40.84
N ALA A 887 -18.46 -21.36 -40.67
CA ALA A 887 -19.90 -21.21 -40.84
C ALA A 887 -20.39 -21.42 -42.28
N SER A 888 -21.61 -21.95 -42.44
CA SER A 888 -22.34 -21.95 -43.72
C SER A 888 -22.66 -20.53 -44.17
N SER A 889 -23.02 -20.32 -45.44
CA SER A 889 -23.41 -19.00 -45.96
C SER A 889 -24.56 -18.36 -45.16
N GLU A 890 -25.50 -19.18 -44.70
CA GLU A 890 -26.63 -18.80 -43.87
C GLU A 890 -26.20 -18.46 -42.43
N MET A 891 -25.41 -19.32 -41.79
CA MET A 891 -24.85 -19.09 -40.46
C MET A 891 -23.95 -17.83 -40.44
N LYS A 892 -23.21 -17.55 -41.51
CA LYS A 892 -22.40 -16.33 -41.67
C LYS A 892 -23.26 -15.06 -41.58
N ASN A 893 -24.40 -15.04 -42.28
CA ASN A 893 -25.33 -13.91 -42.21
C ASN A 893 -25.92 -13.73 -40.81
N ILE A 894 -26.24 -14.82 -40.12
CA ILE A 894 -26.80 -14.78 -38.75
C ILE A 894 -25.74 -14.34 -37.73
N LEU A 895 -24.51 -14.81 -37.82
CA LEU A 895 -23.38 -14.35 -36.98
C LEU A 895 -23.11 -12.84 -37.16
N LEU A 896 -23.19 -12.34 -38.40
CA LEU A 896 -23.04 -10.91 -38.69
C LEU A 896 -24.21 -10.10 -38.15
N ALA A 897 -25.46 -10.50 -38.43
CA ALA A 897 -26.64 -9.82 -37.92
C ALA A 897 -26.71 -9.82 -36.38
N ALA A 898 -26.25 -10.89 -35.72
CA ALA A 898 -26.13 -10.95 -34.27
C ALA A 898 -25.09 -9.94 -33.74
N ALA A 899 -23.91 -9.84 -34.39
CA ALA A 899 -22.87 -8.87 -34.04
C ALA A 899 -23.30 -7.42 -34.30
N GLU A 900 -24.03 -7.16 -35.38
CA GLU A 900 -24.61 -5.85 -35.69
C GLU A 900 -25.70 -5.44 -34.68
N ASN A 901 -26.51 -6.39 -34.19
CA ASN A 901 -27.48 -6.10 -33.13
C ASN A 901 -26.81 -5.70 -31.81
N VAL A 902 -25.67 -6.29 -31.44
CA VAL A 902 -24.86 -5.83 -30.28
C VAL A 902 -24.38 -4.39 -30.48
N LEU A 903 -23.99 -4.02 -31.70
CA LEU A 903 -23.59 -2.66 -32.07
C LEU A 903 -24.76 -1.67 -32.17
N GLN A 904 -26.02 -2.13 -32.10
CA GLN A 904 -27.22 -1.27 -32.04
C GLN A 904 -27.79 -1.16 -30.61
N THR A 905 -27.73 -2.22 -29.79
CA THR A 905 -28.08 -2.13 -28.36
C THR A 905 -26.98 -1.45 -27.53
N GLN A 906 -25.75 -1.35 -28.04
CA GLN A 906 -24.72 -0.40 -27.59
C GLN A 906 -24.43 0.65 -28.69
N GLY A 907 -25.48 1.33 -29.13
CA GLY A 907 -25.50 2.17 -30.33
C GLY A 907 -24.58 3.40 -30.31
N VAL A 908 -23.45 3.30 -31.02
CA VAL A 908 -23.15 4.22 -32.13
C VAL A 908 -22.67 3.38 -33.33
N ASN A 909 -23.33 3.54 -34.47
CA ASN A 909 -23.04 2.74 -35.66
C ASN A 909 -21.72 3.19 -36.34
N VAL A 910 -20.76 2.27 -36.44
CA VAL A 910 -19.41 2.53 -36.97
C VAL A 910 -19.41 2.71 -38.50
N SER A 911 -20.42 2.23 -39.22
CA SER A 911 -20.50 2.38 -40.69
C SER A 911 -20.71 3.84 -41.13
N SER A 912 -21.54 4.60 -40.40
CA SER A 912 -21.65 6.06 -40.57
C SER A 912 -20.38 6.81 -40.17
N LEU A 913 -19.54 6.22 -39.31
CA LEU A 913 -18.28 6.84 -38.90
C LEU A 913 -17.19 6.77 -39.98
N ALA A 914 -17.19 5.77 -40.88
CA ALA A 914 -16.21 5.72 -41.97
C ALA A 914 -16.29 6.95 -42.89
N ALA A 915 -17.52 7.34 -43.30
CA ALA A 915 -17.75 8.55 -44.09
C ALA A 915 -17.58 9.85 -43.28
N LEU A 916 -17.67 9.79 -41.96
CA LEU A 916 -17.35 10.90 -41.06
C LEU A 916 -15.85 11.03 -40.81
N TYR A 917 -15.05 9.96 -40.83
CA TYR A 917 -13.60 10.02 -40.58
C TYR A 917 -12.80 10.66 -41.73
N GLU A 918 -13.36 10.78 -42.95
CA GLU A 918 -12.80 11.65 -44.00
C GLU A 918 -13.14 13.15 -43.79
N GLY A 919 -14.10 13.47 -42.89
CA GLY A 919 -14.53 14.83 -42.56
C GLY A 919 -14.25 15.29 -41.12
N LEU A 920 -13.82 14.39 -40.23
CA LEU A 920 -13.47 14.68 -38.84
C LEU A 920 -12.04 15.19 -38.76
N ALA A 921 -11.89 16.51 -38.82
CA ALA A 921 -10.69 17.15 -38.32
C ALA A 921 -10.47 16.75 -36.85
N PHE A 922 -9.28 16.23 -36.53
CA PHE A 922 -8.84 16.18 -35.14
C PHE A 922 -8.54 17.62 -34.71
N ASP A 923 -9.36 18.16 -33.80
CA ASP A 923 -9.31 19.56 -33.38
C ASP A 923 -7.89 19.97 -32.93
N ASP A 924 -7.21 19.14 -32.13
CA ASP A 924 -5.81 19.30 -31.72
C ASP A 924 -5.01 17.97 -31.81
N ILE A 925 -3.93 17.96 -32.59
CA ILE A 925 -2.95 16.86 -32.70
C ILE A 925 -1.73 17.19 -31.84
N HIS A 926 -1.68 16.65 -30.62
CA HIS A 926 -0.54 16.80 -29.71
C HIS A 926 0.53 15.72 -29.97
N ILE A 927 1.66 16.13 -30.55
CA ILE A 927 2.81 15.29 -30.88
C ILE A 927 3.86 15.34 -29.76
N TYR A 928 4.29 14.16 -29.29
CA TYR A 928 5.56 14.01 -28.56
C TYR A 928 6.57 13.26 -29.44
N CYS A 929 7.70 13.91 -29.78
CA CYS A 929 8.68 13.36 -30.71
C CYS A 929 9.91 12.81 -29.97
N VAL A 930 10.09 11.49 -30.01
CA VAL A 930 11.18 10.74 -29.35
C VAL A 930 12.31 10.39 -30.33
N SER A 931 12.20 10.81 -31.60
CA SER A 931 13.24 10.61 -32.61
C SER A 931 14.58 11.21 -32.17
N GLN A 932 15.69 10.50 -32.44
CA GLN A 932 17.04 11.02 -32.22
C GLN A 932 17.50 11.97 -33.33
N TYR A 933 16.80 11.99 -34.47
CA TYR A 933 17.18 12.77 -35.64
C TYR A 933 16.70 14.22 -35.54
N ARG A 934 17.65 15.14 -35.35
CA ARG A 934 17.38 16.59 -35.26
C ARG A 934 16.67 17.17 -36.49
N THR A 935 16.79 16.52 -37.65
CA THR A 935 16.05 16.82 -38.88
C THR A 935 14.55 16.58 -38.71
N VAL A 936 14.14 15.47 -38.10
CA VAL A 936 12.74 15.16 -37.78
C VAL A 936 12.19 16.20 -36.81
N HIS A 937 12.91 16.50 -35.72
CA HIS A 937 12.54 17.54 -34.75
C HIS A 937 12.35 18.93 -35.38
N ASN A 938 13.19 19.31 -36.34
CA ASN A 938 13.04 20.56 -37.08
C ASN A 938 11.82 20.53 -38.02
N LYS A 939 11.55 19.40 -38.69
CA LYS A 939 10.40 19.25 -39.58
C LYS A 939 9.07 19.23 -38.82
N VAL A 940 8.99 18.61 -37.62
CA VAL A 940 7.79 18.75 -36.74
C VAL A 940 7.49 20.22 -36.47
N LYS A 941 8.53 21.01 -36.13
CA LYS A 941 8.42 22.46 -35.85
C LYS A 941 8.12 23.34 -37.07
N THR A 942 8.09 22.77 -38.26
CA THR A 942 7.71 23.45 -39.50
C THR A 942 6.29 23.06 -39.91
N ILE A 943 5.95 21.77 -39.78
CA ILE A 943 4.56 21.26 -39.89
C ILE A 943 3.64 21.97 -38.87
N ALA A 944 4.04 22.03 -37.60
CA ALA A 944 3.34 22.72 -36.51
C ALA A 944 3.31 24.26 -36.60
N LYS A 945 3.79 24.85 -37.70
CA LYS A 945 3.62 26.27 -38.02
C LYS A 945 2.64 26.54 -39.17
N HIS A 946 2.41 25.54 -40.01
CA HIS A 946 1.50 25.64 -41.16
C HIS A 946 0.16 24.95 -40.87
N HIS A 947 0.16 23.90 -40.04
CA HIS A 947 -1.06 23.27 -39.53
C HIS A 947 -1.39 23.77 -38.12
N ASN A 948 -2.42 24.62 -38.01
CA ASN A 948 -2.87 25.25 -36.76
C ASN A 948 -3.37 24.25 -35.70
N ASN A 949 -3.71 23.02 -36.10
CA ASN A 949 -4.15 21.94 -35.22
C ASN A 949 -3.02 20.96 -34.86
N VAL A 950 -1.74 21.35 -34.95
CA VAL A 950 -0.60 20.49 -34.60
C VAL A 950 0.26 21.13 -33.52
N PHE A 951 0.29 20.53 -32.34
CA PHE A 951 1.00 21.03 -31.16
C PHE A 951 2.15 20.10 -30.77
N ILE A 952 3.27 20.67 -30.32
CA ILE A 952 4.45 19.90 -29.91
C ILE A 952 4.57 19.92 -28.39
N GLU A 953 4.32 18.78 -27.76
CA GLU A 953 4.49 18.59 -26.33
C GLU A 953 5.96 18.30 -26.00
N ALA A 954 6.49 18.96 -24.97
CA ALA A 954 7.90 18.82 -24.57
C ALA A 954 8.20 17.55 -23.74
N LYS A 955 7.16 16.78 -23.37
CA LYS A 955 7.22 15.55 -22.56
C LYS A 955 5.94 14.74 -22.76
N LEU A 956 5.99 13.43 -22.50
CA LEU A 956 4.81 12.56 -22.56
C LEU A 956 3.78 12.94 -21.47
N THR A 957 2.63 13.48 -21.86
CA THR A 957 1.52 13.85 -20.95
C THR A 957 0.19 13.27 -21.43
N LYS A 958 -0.87 13.36 -20.60
CA LYS A 958 -2.24 12.99 -20.98
C LYS A 958 -2.82 13.75 -22.18
N LYS A 959 -2.18 14.85 -22.63
CA LYS A 959 -2.59 15.56 -23.86
C LYS A 959 -2.09 14.90 -25.14
N VAL A 960 -0.96 14.18 -25.08
CA VAL A 960 -0.30 13.60 -26.26
C VAL A 960 -1.23 12.58 -26.91
N THR A 961 -1.61 12.83 -28.16
CA THR A 961 -2.43 11.91 -28.96
C THR A 961 -1.58 11.03 -29.87
N HIS A 962 -0.41 11.54 -30.29
CA HIS A 962 0.52 10.85 -31.19
C HIS A 962 1.96 10.95 -30.67
N MET A 963 2.68 9.82 -30.70
CA MET A 963 4.07 9.75 -30.31
C MET A 963 4.91 9.22 -31.47
N VAL A 964 5.92 9.99 -31.84
CA VAL A 964 6.73 9.77 -33.04
C VAL A 964 8.07 9.18 -32.66
N VAL A 965 8.40 8.01 -33.20
CA VAL A 965 9.58 7.21 -32.81
C VAL A 965 10.36 6.75 -34.05
N ASP A 966 11.68 6.57 -33.91
CA ASP A 966 12.49 6.01 -35.00
C ASP A 966 12.29 4.50 -35.14
N SER A 967 12.22 4.03 -36.38
CA SER A 967 11.95 2.62 -36.72
C SER A 967 12.73 2.16 -37.94
N ASP A 968 12.99 0.86 -38.04
CA ASP A 968 13.44 0.20 -39.28
C ASP A 968 12.43 -0.93 -39.60
N LYS A 969 11.71 -0.81 -40.72
CA LYS A 969 10.65 -1.77 -41.16
C LYS A 969 9.60 -2.02 -40.07
N ASP A 970 8.94 -0.95 -39.65
CA ASP A 970 7.83 -0.93 -38.69
C ASP A 970 8.17 -1.47 -37.28
N VAL A 971 9.46 -1.58 -36.97
CA VAL A 971 9.99 -1.99 -35.66
C VAL A 971 10.82 -0.86 -35.05
N CYS A 972 10.48 -0.43 -33.83
CA CYS A 972 11.25 0.57 -33.07
C CYS A 972 12.12 -0.05 -31.97
N GLU A 973 13.02 0.73 -31.37
CA GLU A 973 13.72 0.30 -30.15
C GLU A 973 12.80 0.40 -28.91
N SER A 974 13.08 -0.44 -27.90
CA SER A 974 12.33 -0.49 -26.64
C SER A 974 12.73 0.66 -25.72
N SER A 975 12.02 1.79 -25.79
CA SER A 975 12.19 2.91 -24.85
C SER A 975 11.10 2.94 -23.76
N LEU A 976 11.37 3.66 -22.67
CA LEU A 976 10.36 3.87 -21.61
C LEU A 976 9.14 4.63 -22.14
N ASP A 977 9.36 5.61 -23.01
CA ASP A 977 8.29 6.40 -23.64
C ASP A 977 7.44 5.54 -24.58
N VAL A 978 8.05 4.60 -25.34
CA VAL A 978 7.32 3.58 -26.12
C VAL A 978 6.43 2.73 -25.21
N LEU A 979 6.99 2.18 -24.13
CA LEU A 979 6.22 1.34 -23.20
C LEU A 979 5.08 2.13 -22.51
N GLN A 980 5.31 3.39 -22.16
CA GLN A 980 4.29 4.25 -21.55
C GLN A 980 3.22 4.67 -22.58
N GLY A 981 3.59 4.94 -23.83
CA GLY A 981 2.66 5.24 -24.92
C GLY A 981 1.69 4.10 -25.20
N ILE A 982 2.18 2.85 -25.23
CA ILE A 982 1.35 1.63 -25.36
C ILE A 982 0.33 1.57 -24.20
N VAL A 983 0.81 1.69 -22.96
CA VAL A 983 -0.02 1.61 -21.75
C VAL A 983 -1.05 2.75 -21.65
N THR A 984 -0.81 3.88 -22.33
CA THR A 984 -1.74 5.03 -22.40
C THR A 984 -2.56 5.09 -23.68
N SER A 985 -2.49 4.06 -24.55
CA SER A 985 -3.22 3.95 -25.81
C SER A 985 -2.98 5.09 -26.82
N ILE A 986 -1.79 5.70 -26.76
CA ILE A 986 -1.33 6.74 -27.68
C ILE A 986 -0.93 6.10 -29.02
N TRP A 987 -1.16 6.79 -30.15
CA TRP A 987 -0.69 6.32 -31.46
C TRP A 987 0.84 6.37 -31.52
N ILE A 988 1.50 5.21 -31.62
CA ILE A 988 2.94 5.12 -31.81
C ILE A 988 3.23 4.95 -33.29
N ILE A 989 3.82 5.98 -33.90
CA ILE A 989 4.02 6.09 -35.34
C ILE A 989 5.49 6.35 -35.69
N SER A 990 5.89 5.86 -36.85
CA SER A 990 7.25 6.04 -37.37
C SER A 990 7.57 7.53 -37.61
N SER A 991 8.83 7.91 -37.38
CA SER A 991 9.36 9.21 -37.83
C SER A 991 9.31 9.40 -39.35
N GLU A 992 9.13 8.31 -40.12
CA GLU A 992 8.83 8.39 -41.56
C GLU A 992 7.52 9.16 -41.86
N TRP A 993 6.52 9.11 -40.96
CA TRP A 993 5.30 9.91 -41.11
C TRP A 993 5.59 11.42 -41.21
N ILE A 994 6.58 11.90 -40.45
CA ILE A 994 7.01 13.30 -40.43
C ILE A 994 7.96 13.61 -41.60
N THR A 995 8.81 12.67 -42.04
CA THR A 995 9.64 12.90 -43.22
C THR A 995 8.79 12.98 -44.50
N ASN A 996 7.71 12.21 -44.57
CA ASN A 996 6.87 12.07 -45.76
C ASN A 996 5.73 13.11 -45.81
N SER A 997 5.19 13.53 -44.66
CA SER A 997 4.25 14.66 -44.60
C SER A 997 4.88 15.96 -45.12
N THR A 998 4.06 16.84 -45.67
CA THR A 998 4.47 18.13 -46.27
C THR A 998 4.01 19.31 -45.41
N GLU A 999 4.28 20.55 -45.84
CA GLU A 999 3.85 21.76 -45.12
C GLU A 999 2.38 22.10 -45.39
N ASP A 1000 1.80 21.62 -46.50
CA ASP A 1000 0.39 21.82 -46.89
C ASP A 1000 -0.50 20.59 -46.62
N LYS A 1001 0.09 19.39 -46.51
CA LYS A 1001 -0.63 18.10 -46.36
C LYS A 1001 0.09 17.15 -45.43
N LEU A 1002 -0.62 16.68 -44.39
CA LEU A 1002 -0.25 15.54 -43.55
C LEU A 1002 -0.59 14.22 -44.26
N GLU A 1003 0.23 13.19 -44.05
CA GLU A 1003 -0.08 11.81 -44.46
C GLU A 1003 -0.95 11.08 -43.42
N PRO A 1004 -1.67 10.00 -43.78
CA PRO A 1004 -2.54 9.31 -42.82
C PRO A 1004 -1.71 8.47 -41.82
N PHE A 1005 -1.80 8.82 -40.54
CA PHE A 1005 -0.96 8.26 -39.46
C PHE A 1005 -1.10 6.74 -39.27
N ASN A 1006 -2.25 6.16 -39.64
CA ASN A 1006 -2.50 4.71 -39.56
C ASN A 1006 -1.62 3.88 -40.51
N ALA A 1007 -1.11 4.48 -41.59
CA ALA A 1007 -0.18 3.83 -42.52
C ALA A 1007 1.26 3.73 -41.97
N TYR A 1008 1.55 4.40 -40.85
CA TYR A 1008 2.87 4.49 -40.23
C TYR A 1008 2.89 3.98 -38.77
N GLU A 1009 1.87 3.24 -38.34
CA GLU A 1009 1.81 2.66 -36.99
C GLU A 1009 2.85 1.54 -36.78
N ILE A 1010 3.58 1.61 -35.68
CA ILE A 1010 4.64 0.65 -35.34
C ILE A 1010 4.05 -0.73 -34.99
N THR A 1011 4.57 -1.78 -35.61
CA THR A 1011 4.05 -3.16 -35.49
C THR A 1011 4.88 -4.07 -34.57
N GLY A 1012 6.10 -3.67 -34.20
CA GLY A 1012 6.97 -4.45 -33.32
C GLY A 1012 8.07 -3.66 -32.62
N VAL A 1013 8.80 -4.35 -31.72
CA VAL A 1013 9.91 -3.79 -30.94
C VAL A 1013 11.03 -4.82 -30.82
N GLY A 1014 12.30 -4.46 -31.07
CA GLY A 1014 13.41 -5.42 -30.96
C GLY A 1014 14.77 -4.95 -31.50
N ALA A 1015 15.78 -5.83 -31.41
CA ALA A 1015 17.17 -5.57 -31.81
C ALA A 1015 17.54 -6.16 -33.18
N LYS A 1016 18.55 -5.56 -33.84
CA LYS A 1016 18.74 -5.54 -35.31
C LYS A 1016 18.94 -6.86 -36.08
N PHE A 1017 19.04 -8.03 -35.44
CA PHE A 1017 19.35 -9.29 -36.16
C PHE A 1017 18.62 -10.55 -35.62
N ASN A 1018 17.29 -10.61 -35.72
CA ASN A 1018 16.60 -11.64 -36.54
C ASN A 1018 15.06 -11.56 -36.46
N LYS A 1019 14.39 -12.35 -37.31
CA LYS A 1019 12.93 -12.38 -37.48
C LYS A 1019 12.21 -12.92 -36.24
N GLY A 1020 11.51 -12.06 -35.51
CA GLY A 1020 10.44 -12.48 -34.60
C GLY A 1020 9.26 -13.15 -35.33
N PRO A 1021 8.25 -13.67 -34.60
CA PRO A 1021 7.11 -14.37 -35.19
C PRO A 1021 6.32 -13.46 -36.14
N LYS A 1022 6.35 -13.79 -37.43
CA LYS A 1022 6.04 -12.84 -38.52
C LYS A 1022 4.57 -12.51 -38.79
N ASN A 1023 3.62 -13.23 -38.19
CA ASN A 1023 2.19 -13.13 -38.50
C ASN A 1023 1.36 -12.99 -37.22
N SER A 1024 1.44 -11.83 -36.57
CA SER A 1024 0.66 -11.49 -35.39
C SER A 1024 -0.06 -10.16 -35.63
N ARG A 1025 -1.39 -10.14 -35.46
CA ARG A 1025 -2.23 -8.96 -35.68
C ARG A 1025 -3.22 -8.76 -34.54
N TYR A 1026 -3.15 -7.55 -33.96
CA TYR A 1026 -4.16 -6.78 -33.24
C TYR A 1026 -5.18 -7.52 -32.35
N ASN A 1027 -5.14 -7.23 -31.05
CA ASN A 1027 -6.34 -7.22 -30.22
C ASN A 1027 -6.90 -5.79 -30.11
N LYS A 1028 -8.10 -5.65 -29.51
CA LYS A 1028 -8.86 -4.39 -29.33
C LYS A 1028 -8.12 -3.29 -28.54
N TYR A 1029 -6.96 -3.58 -27.95
CA TYR A 1029 -6.24 -2.74 -26.98
C TYR A 1029 -4.80 -2.41 -27.37
N LYS A 1030 -4.43 -2.57 -28.66
CA LYS A 1030 -3.10 -2.24 -29.23
C LYS A 1030 -1.89 -2.85 -28.48
N GLN A 1031 -2.05 -4.07 -27.97
CA GLN A 1031 -0.97 -4.77 -27.25
C GLN A 1031 0.02 -5.45 -28.20
N LEU A 1032 1.32 -5.32 -27.91
CA LEU A 1032 2.39 -5.97 -28.67
C LEU A 1032 2.34 -7.51 -28.56
N PRO A 1033 2.56 -8.27 -29.64
CA PRO A 1033 2.29 -9.71 -29.61
C PRO A 1033 3.46 -10.55 -29.09
N GLY A 1034 3.15 -11.59 -28.31
CA GLY A 1034 4.01 -12.78 -28.15
C GLY A 1034 4.82 -12.91 -26.85
N ILE A 1035 4.77 -11.95 -25.92
CA ILE A 1035 5.59 -12.01 -24.68
C ILE A 1035 4.88 -12.76 -23.53
N PHE A 1036 3.56 -12.62 -23.37
CA PHE A 1036 2.84 -13.09 -22.17
C PHE A 1036 1.64 -14.03 -22.40
N ASN A 1037 1.23 -14.28 -23.65
CA ASN A 1037 0.07 -15.12 -23.97
C ASN A 1037 0.22 -16.57 -23.45
N GLY A 1038 -0.56 -16.93 -22.42
CA GLY A 1038 -0.70 -18.32 -21.96
C GLY A 1038 0.41 -18.85 -21.04
N CYS A 1039 1.35 -18.02 -20.59
CA CYS A 1039 2.43 -18.45 -19.70
C CYS A 1039 2.15 -18.16 -18.21
N HIS A 1040 2.57 -19.09 -17.35
CA HIS A 1040 2.49 -18.97 -15.89
C HIS A 1040 3.80 -18.45 -15.31
N PHE A 1041 3.81 -17.22 -14.78
CA PHE A 1041 5.03 -16.58 -14.27
C PHE A 1041 5.10 -16.58 -12.74
N TYR A 1042 6.28 -16.88 -12.19
CA TYR A 1042 6.53 -16.85 -10.75
C TYR A 1042 7.47 -15.70 -10.36
N LEU A 1043 6.91 -14.68 -9.71
CA LEU A 1043 7.66 -13.50 -9.24
C LEU A 1043 8.17 -13.74 -7.80
N HIS A 1044 9.36 -14.33 -7.70
CA HIS A 1044 10.04 -14.58 -6.42
C HIS A 1044 10.34 -13.28 -5.65
N ASN A 1045 10.06 -13.29 -4.34
CA ASN A 1045 10.12 -12.14 -3.40
C ASN A 1045 9.18 -10.97 -3.78
N PHE A 1046 8.86 -10.12 -2.81
CA PHE A 1046 7.96 -8.96 -3.02
C PHE A 1046 8.71 -7.63 -3.23
N ASN A 1047 9.90 -7.48 -2.65
CA ASN A 1047 10.72 -6.26 -2.78
C ASN A 1047 11.72 -6.32 -3.96
N THR A 1048 11.59 -7.31 -4.84
CA THR A 1048 12.50 -7.52 -5.97
C THR A 1048 12.27 -6.42 -7.01
N LYS A 1049 13.29 -5.58 -7.20
CA LYS A 1049 13.44 -4.72 -8.38
C LYS A 1049 14.11 -5.55 -9.48
N TYR A 1050 13.55 -5.54 -10.67
CA TYR A 1050 14.10 -6.22 -11.84
C TYR A 1050 14.68 -5.15 -12.77
N GLU A 1051 16.01 -5.09 -12.85
CA GLU A 1051 16.68 -4.27 -13.86
C GLU A 1051 16.57 -4.96 -15.22
N VAL A 1052 15.96 -4.26 -16.17
CA VAL A 1052 15.88 -4.63 -17.61
C VAL A 1052 16.92 -3.83 -18.41
N SER A 1053 17.40 -2.72 -17.85
CA SER A 1053 18.58 -2.01 -18.35
C SER A 1053 19.21 -1.19 -17.22
N LYS A 1054 20.35 -0.54 -17.48
CA LYS A 1054 21.00 0.38 -16.52
C LYS A 1054 20.10 1.55 -16.10
N SER A 1055 19.07 1.88 -16.89
CA SER A 1055 18.10 2.95 -16.63
C SER A 1055 16.67 2.45 -16.32
N LEU A 1056 16.33 1.20 -16.68
CA LEU A 1056 14.98 0.66 -16.55
C LEU A 1056 14.87 -0.37 -15.41
N VAL A 1057 14.30 0.08 -14.28
CA VAL A 1057 14.19 -0.70 -13.04
C VAL A 1057 12.71 -0.97 -12.72
N LEU A 1058 12.17 -2.10 -13.20
CA LEU A 1058 10.77 -2.46 -13.02
C LEU A 1058 10.52 -3.06 -11.64
N ASN A 1059 9.45 -2.60 -10.97
CA ASN A 1059 9.01 -3.17 -9.70
C ASN A 1059 7.96 -4.28 -9.90
N LYS A 1060 7.78 -5.13 -8.90
CA LYS A 1060 6.84 -6.27 -8.95
C LYS A 1060 5.40 -5.87 -9.30
N THR A 1061 4.92 -4.71 -8.86
CA THR A 1061 3.54 -4.25 -9.13
C THR A 1061 3.37 -3.89 -10.60
N ILE A 1062 4.31 -3.13 -11.18
CA ILE A 1062 4.33 -2.78 -12.60
C ILE A 1062 4.46 -4.04 -13.46
N LEU A 1063 5.37 -4.96 -13.12
CA LEU A 1063 5.52 -6.24 -13.82
C LEU A 1063 4.30 -7.15 -13.69
N THR A 1064 3.69 -7.26 -12.50
CA THR A 1064 2.46 -8.03 -12.31
C THR A 1064 1.36 -7.47 -13.20
N LYS A 1065 1.17 -6.14 -13.21
CA LYS A 1065 0.17 -5.48 -14.04
C LYS A 1065 0.45 -5.69 -15.53
N LEU A 1066 1.67 -5.45 -16.01
CA LEU A 1066 2.04 -5.68 -17.42
C LEU A 1066 1.78 -7.13 -17.87
N ILE A 1067 2.04 -8.12 -16.99
CA ILE A 1067 1.78 -9.54 -17.30
C ILE A 1067 0.28 -9.83 -17.31
N THR A 1068 -0.50 -9.35 -16.32
CA THR A 1068 -1.95 -9.62 -16.25
C THR A 1068 -2.75 -8.89 -17.31
N ASP A 1069 -2.40 -7.64 -17.60
CA ASP A 1069 -3.06 -6.83 -18.62
C ASP A 1069 -2.80 -7.41 -20.02
N ALA A 1070 -1.65 -8.06 -20.23
CA ALA A 1070 -1.32 -8.83 -21.42
C ALA A 1070 -1.72 -10.32 -21.36
N GLY A 1071 -2.65 -10.71 -20.47
CA GLY A 1071 -3.27 -12.04 -20.43
C GLY A 1071 -2.43 -13.18 -19.83
N GLY A 1072 -1.29 -12.89 -19.21
CA GLY A 1072 -0.45 -13.87 -18.49
C GLY A 1072 -0.88 -14.07 -17.03
N ILE A 1073 -0.62 -15.26 -16.48
CA ILE A 1073 -1.06 -15.62 -15.11
C ILE A 1073 0.12 -15.58 -14.14
N VAL A 1074 0.02 -14.74 -13.10
CA VAL A 1074 1.07 -14.57 -12.08
C VAL A 1074 0.78 -15.41 -10.84
N LEU A 1075 1.51 -16.50 -10.67
CA LEU A 1075 1.32 -17.44 -9.56
C LEU A 1075 2.02 -16.94 -8.27
N ARG A 1076 1.30 -16.99 -7.14
CA ARG A 1076 1.70 -16.35 -5.87
C ARG A 1076 2.37 -17.27 -4.83
N ARG A 1077 2.57 -18.56 -5.12
CA ARG A 1077 3.22 -19.55 -4.22
C ARG A 1077 4.06 -20.56 -5.00
N VAL A 1078 5.06 -21.15 -4.36
CA VAL A 1078 5.83 -22.31 -4.85
C VAL A 1078 5.13 -23.61 -4.41
N PRO A 1079 4.99 -24.65 -5.27
CA PRO A 1079 4.55 -25.98 -4.83
C PRO A 1079 5.67 -26.71 -4.08
N ASN A 1080 5.35 -27.49 -3.04
CA ASN A 1080 6.34 -28.27 -2.30
C ASN A 1080 6.94 -29.39 -3.18
N PRO A 1081 8.27 -29.45 -3.40
CA PRO A 1081 8.92 -30.56 -4.11
C PRO A 1081 8.71 -31.94 -3.48
N GLU A 1082 8.52 -31.99 -2.15
CA GLU A 1082 8.39 -33.26 -1.40
C GLU A 1082 6.98 -33.89 -1.48
N LEU A 1083 6.02 -33.19 -2.10
CA LEU A 1083 4.66 -33.70 -2.35
C LEU A 1083 4.48 -34.23 -3.79
N ILE A 1084 5.58 -34.50 -4.49
CA ILE A 1084 5.61 -34.98 -5.87
C ILE A 1084 5.75 -36.52 -5.86
N PRO A 1085 4.83 -37.30 -6.47
CA PRO A 1085 4.88 -38.77 -6.42
C PRO A 1085 6.10 -39.35 -7.16
N GLU A 1086 6.60 -40.51 -6.72
CA GLU A 1086 7.74 -41.20 -7.37
C GLU A 1086 7.48 -41.61 -8.85
N SER A 1087 6.23 -41.62 -9.28
CA SER A 1087 5.82 -41.86 -10.67
C SER A 1087 6.06 -40.68 -11.63
N GLU A 1088 6.66 -39.59 -11.16
CA GLU A 1088 6.80 -38.33 -11.88
C GLU A 1088 8.29 -37.98 -12.06
N LYS A 1089 8.83 -38.25 -13.26
CA LYS A 1089 10.29 -38.23 -13.52
C LYS A 1089 10.80 -37.00 -14.28
N LEU A 1090 12.09 -36.72 -14.04
CA LEU A 1090 12.79 -35.47 -14.27
C LEU A 1090 13.55 -35.43 -15.61
N VAL A 1091 13.41 -34.34 -16.38
CA VAL A 1091 14.12 -34.08 -17.66
C VAL A 1091 14.88 -32.74 -17.61
N PRO A 1092 16.20 -32.69 -17.90
CA PRO A 1092 17.01 -31.46 -17.85
C PRO A 1092 17.00 -30.66 -19.16
N TYR A 1093 17.43 -29.40 -19.09
CA TYR A 1093 17.59 -28.47 -20.23
C TYR A 1093 19.04 -27.97 -20.38
N HIS A 1094 19.38 -27.46 -21.57
CA HIS A 1094 20.68 -26.84 -21.88
C HIS A 1094 20.48 -25.39 -22.35
N ALA A 1095 21.45 -24.52 -22.03
CA ALA A 1095 21.54 -23.17 -22.59
C ALA A 1095 22.85 -23.03 -23.39
N LYS A 1096 22.84 -22.24 -24.45
CA LYS A 1096 23.98 -22.03 -25.36
C LYS A 1096 24.51 -20.61 -25.22
N LYS A 1097 25.84 -20.49 -25.09
CA LYS A 1097 26.57 -19.22 -25.07
C LYS A 1097 27.89 -19.39 -25.81
N ASP A 1098 28.29 -18.41 -26.61
CA ASP A 1098 29.58 -18.41 -27.32
C ASP A 1098 29.79 -19.71 -28.12
N SER A 1099 28.71 -20.20 -28.74
CA SER A 1099 28.57 -21.48 -29.43
C SER A 1099 28.83 -22.76 -28.62
N LYS A 1100 28.97 -22.69 -27.29
CA LYS A 1100 29.07 -23.85 -26.40
C LYS A 1100 27.78 -24.09 -25.62
N LEU A 1101 27.44 -25.37 -25.45
CA LEU A 1101 26.35 -25.85 -24.59
C LEU A 1101 26.82 -25.93 -23.13
N TYR A 1102 25.98 -25.46 -22.22
CA TYR A 1102 26.17 -25.57 -20.77
C TYR A 1102 25.01 -26.35 -20.16
N ASN A 1103 25.33 -27.30 -19.28
CA ASN A 1103 24.32 -28.11 -18.56
C ASN A 1103 23.71 -27.29 -17.42
N CYS A 1104 22.39 -27.12 -17.44
CA CYS A 1104 21.67 -26.42 -16.36
C CYS A 1104 21.05 -27.45 -15.39
N SER A 1105 21.28 -27.27 -14.09
CA SER A 1105 20.99 -28.27 -13.05
C SER A 1105 19.54 -28.26 -12.52
N HIS A 1106 18.55 -28.05 -13.39
CA HIS A 1106 17.13 -27.99 -13.03
C HIS A 1106 16.27 -28.75 -14.06
N TYR A 1107 15.10 -29.23 -13.63
CA TYR A 1107 14.37 -30.31 -14.32
C TYR A 1107 12.86 -30.06 -14.45
N ILE A 1108 12.24 -30.66 -15.47
CA ILE A 1108 10.79 -30.69 -15.71
C ILE A 1108 10.24 -32.10 -15.45
N ILE A 1109 8.98 -32.23 -15.01
CA ILE A 1109 8.39 -33.45 -14.46
C ILE A 1109 7.26 -33.97 -15.35
N PHE A 1110 7.25 -35.28 -15.65
CA PHE A 1110 6.23 -35.94 -16.49
C PHE A 1110 5.82 -37.33 -15.97
N LYS A 1111 4.67 -37.82 -16.47
CA LYS A 1111 4.13 -39.18 -16.32
C LYS A 1111 3.73 -39.74 -17.69
N ASP A 1112 3.86 -41.05 -17.86
CA ASP A 1112 3.98 -41.82 -19.12
C ASP A 1112 2.89 -41.60 -20.21
N MET A 1113 3.14 -41.71 -21.54
CA MET A 1113 4.36 -41.58 -22.38
C MET A 1113 4.00 -41.62 -23.90
N TYR A 1114 4.86 -41.09 -24.79
CA TYR A 1114 4.82 -41.10 -26.29
C TYR A 1114 3.61 -40.37 -26.96
N GLU A 1115 3.75 -39.45 -27.92
CA GLU A 1115 4.87 -39.02 -28.78
C GLU A 1115 5.07 -37.49 -28.80
N PRO A 1116 6.23 -36.94 -29.22
CA PRO A 1116 6.49 -35.50 -29.17
C PRO A 1116 5.99 -34.74 -30.42
N MET A 1117 4.90 -33.99 -30.26
CA MET A 1117 4.57 -32.85 -31.13
C MET A 1117 4.45 -31.57 -30.28
N TYR A 1118 5.21 -30.54 -30.63
CA TYR A 1118 5.53 -29.43 -29.73
C TYR A 1118 4.39 -28.41 -29.58
N ASN A 1119 4.05 -28.08 -28.33
CA ASN A 1119 3.80 -26.69 -27.94
C ASN A 1119 4.19 -26.46 -26.46
N MET A 1120 4.72 -25.26 -26.16
CA MET A 1120 5.42 -24.92 -24.92
C MET A 1120 4.48 -24.41 -23.81
N GLN A 1121 3.77 -25.31 -23.13
CA GLN A 1121 2.98 -24.95 -21.93
C GLN A 1121 3.08 -25.99 -20.80
N HIS A 1122 4.08 -25.85 -19.92
CA HIS A 1122 4.00 -25.98 -18.44
C HIS A 1122 5.40 -25.92 -17.77
N LEU A 1123 6.03 -24.74 -17.75
CA LEU A 1123 7.27 -24.51 -16.98
C LEU A 1123 6.95 -24.01 -15.56
N LYS A 1124 7.44 -24.73 -14.53
CA LYS A 1124 7.38 -24.30 -13.13
C LYS A 1124 8.64 -23.49 -12.77
N ALA A 1125 8.44 -22.34 -12.11
CA ALA A 1125 9.41 -21.62 -11.29
C ALA A 1125 10.80 -21.32 -11.90
N LEU A 1126 10.87 -20.31 -12.77
CA LEU A 1126 12.11 -19.59 -13.11
C LEU A 1126 12.02 -18.12 -12.64
N PRO A 1127 13.09 -17.51 -12.10
CA PRO A 1127 13.08 -16.08 -11.75
C PRO A 1127 12.95 -15.22 -13.00
N ILE A 1128 12.04 -14.23 -13.01
CA ILE A 1128 11.80 -13.45 -14.24
C ILE A 1128 13.02 -12.63 -14.68
N GLY A 1129 13.90 -12.22 -13.75
CA GLY A 1129 15.18 -11.60 -14.08
C GLY A 1129 16.16 -12.55 -14.77
N TRP A 1130 16.09 -13.86 -14.52
CA TRP A 1130 16.87 -14.86 -15.27
C TRP A 1130 16.29 -15.09 -16.67
N LEU A 1131 14.97 -15.06 -16.82
CA LEU A 1131 14.34 -15.13 -18.14
C LEU A 1131 14.73 -13.94 -19.02
N ILE A 1132 14.71 -12.72 -18.45
CA ILE A 1132 15.14 -11.48 -19.10
C ILE A 1132 16.65 -11.55 -19.41
N GLU A 1133 17.49 -11.91 -18.44
CA GLU A 1133 18.95 -12.04 -18.64
C GLU A 1133 19.32 -13.17 -19.63
N CYS A 1134 18.48 -14.20 -19.80
CA CYS A 1134 18.62 -15.17 -20.88
C CYS A 1134 18.23 -14.57 -22.23
N ILE A 1135 17.06 -13.93 -22.36
CA ILE A 1135 16.63 -13.26 -23.61
C ILE A 1135 17.67 -12.21 -24.08
N GLU A 1136 18.38 -11.58 -23.14
CA GLU A 1136 19.43 -10.61 -23.43
C GLU A 1136 20.83 -11.20 -23.72
N LYS A 1137 21.16 -12.41 -23.24
CA LYS A 1137 22.58 -12.90 -23.19
C LYS A 1137 22.81 -14.38 -23.52
N TYR A 1138 21.77 -15.19 -23.75
CA TYR A 1138 21.86 -16.64 -23.93
C TYR A 1138 20.90 -17.17 -24.99
N GLU A 1139 21.36 -18.07 -25.85
CA GLU A 1139 20.49 -18.80 -26.76
C GLU A 1139 19.83 -19.97 -26.00
N LEU A 1140 18.50 -19.92 -25.84
CA LEU A 1140 17.71 -21.09 -25.48
C LEU A 1140 17.66 -22.03 -26.70
N CYS A 1141 18.04 -23.29 -26.49
CA CYS A 1141 18.00 -24.33 -27.52
C CYS A 1141 17.02 -25.43 -27.09
N GLU A 1142 16.31 -26.00 -28.05
CA GLU A 1142 15.52 -27.21 -27.81
C GLU A 1142 16.44 -28.40 -27.48
N PRO A 1143 16.00 -29.35 -26.63
CA PRO A 1143 16.65 -30.64 -26.51
C PRO A 1143 16.46 -31.45 -27.81
N TRP A 1144 17.51 -32.20 -28.18
CA TRP A 1144 17.55 -33.12 -29.32
C TRP A 1144 16.94 -34.49 -28.94
#